data_AF-A0A0K2UWL5-F1
#
_entry.id   AF-A0A0K2UWL5-F1
#
_cell.length_a   1.000
_cell.length_b   1.000
_cell.length_c   1.000
_cell.angle_alpha   90.00
_cell.angle_beta   90.00
_cell.angle_gamma   90.00
#
_symmetry.space_group_name_H-M   'P 1'
#
loop_
_entity.id
_entity.type
_entity.pdbx_description
1 polymer ?
#
loop_
_entity_poly.entity_id
_entity_poly.type
_entity_poly.pdbx_seq_one_letter_code
_entity_poly.pdbx_strand_id
1 'polypeptide(L)'
;MSIPKFNTHNLGLDSRYTSDDNMVRVISVHHFVSEDVTPCCSSLNVASAGVATDLNFLLIVYQDESPNVEVRRLDIPHSPVSHHFQTIDSVQSILYSTHGQYFLFLEVRNGPESTVVRAYMNWKDPLVQEASCIPRIAGAVSPCSGADGEAVVLDVIEFGSIKGCPPVVCCVCPSTGNVAISYSPNLIVIYQYVTSTNGPGKSYVDFQKIIHIYQSFSPTEISLVEDVLGILSSTEFHLFKIKIRETTDERKHRSLSVYSFCSDSEFINQGTLGNEYTNQKGGPQFLRLDSHNNITLKRQQDSETSQVGHLEGYVGNIVRHKDFKDIDGPDWSNKFFPEVEEANKEYLSLGSPKIMTQVFGPFTESPESTSIKIIPSLDKLRPDSEFEAECLTLLRCSMLKSEVRHEIFQNLKIIPVYWSKCKVKNTELSLQSQSQFLHPLQCEFYPHLMSFTVCFTSFNEGYLYHVPGHLRKRGRGCGVQRIATYPFTAPVRKIALEPSLLHALTETGLETYTLRSGYYTVMEAENISNSKVNACPGGDIPICLVGLRPFQGVLYLELSLDRLVLISKEEIRHTITILKLPSHFDIYKDMIQLAELNKESSPHGCSQLLCEAHIVLRTWFHRLSWALLEAGNKREEIVEKITLTKTFLDESSLKLANYHVSRKEEKEWKLALPYYRLSGKPISFVIDQALKARESVNYLPMGFLHYLTEVLLHPTIKENVLDSVLTDKIIGILGLMAIDKLAFIVLRSSQFRSFKTKKMYDIFKKYLIQSKSIPNAEEVLAFALLSNNNGGGEESGARELIRSLPNVALSEILIEHHYFLLDMSISNNTPDTFSDLALLIRDSVPEIFVEVLVSLIKGNAFKLGHILELFVGSFVNRDNSNAVVLQLFLETFFVEFLENPTQEDPDILQVLKSLIRSYLSCISTPIRFGDKNIDSDIFGPRDLYLEMLPPFQYGGSRETLLDAESPEFWCQNSLLKLQSLLCCPILTKNRSQYYEIVLDYLSIYPDTVGAISLKIICSDNPIAIQALSESHPEVLLTFCKERITEEKDWRFLLETLQEHLSTEPNHPYHEEWYSSVQEILNYLAQTLSLDLFMSILPSPMQGNEDYQGYIQMCRKIQQAQQLKGLISNTGQQLLSTLAL
;
A
#
# COMPACT_ATOMS: atom_id res chain seq x y z
N MET A 1 17.77 47.74 -35.33
CA MET A 1 18.65 48.42 -34.34
C MET A 1 19.17 47.36 -33.39
N SER A 2 20.45 47.44 -33.05
CA SER A 2 21.23 46.44 -32.29
C SER A 2 20.61 46.08 -30.94
N ILE A 3 20.29 44.79 -30.79
CA ILE A 3 19.83 44.13 -29.55
C ILE A 3 21.02 44.07 -28.57
N PRO A 4 20.90 44.57 -27.32
CA PRO A 4 21.96 44.38 -26.34
C PRO A 4 21.92 42.94 -25.81
N LYS A 5 23.06 42.25 -25.88
CA LYS A 5 23.29 40.98 -25.20
C LYS A 5 23.32 41.23 -23.69
N PHE A 6 22.32 40.75 -22.95
CA PHE A 6 22.39 40.66 -21.50
C PHE A 6 23.35 39.52 -21.11
N ASN A 7 24.50 39.87 -20.54
CA ASN A 7 25.40 38.93 -19.87
C ASN A 7 24.79 38.47 -18.56
N THR A 8 24.61 37.16 -18.40
CA THR A 8 24.06 36.48 -17.20
C THR A 8 25.08 36.30 -16.06
N HIS A 9 26.01 37.23 -15.88
CA HIS A 9 26.95 37.20 -14.75
C HIS A 9 26.73 38.39 -13.80
N ASN A 10 26.53 38.06 -12.52
CA ASN A 10 26.49 38.92 -11.33
C ASN A 10 25.19 39.69 -11.06
N LEU A 11 24.21 38.98 -10.47
CA LEU A 11 23.44 39.54 -9.36
C LEU A 11 23.75 38.67 -8.12
N GLY A 12 24.72 39.13 -7.33
CA GLY A 12 24.97 38.59 -6.01
C GLY A 12 23.90 39.10 -5.05
N LEU A 13 23.02 38.21 -4.62
CA LEU A 13 22.25 38.38 -3.39
C LEU A 13 22.98 37.60 -2.30
N ASP A 14 23.42 38.34 -1.28
CA ASP A 14 24.27 37.88 -0.18
C ASP A 14 23.73 36.62 0.50
N SER A 15 24.59 35.61 0.57
CA SER A 15 24.41 34.33 1.23
C SER A 15 24.57 34.45 2.75
N ARG A 16 23.65 35.16 3.43
CA ARG A 16 23.53 35.11 4.90
C ARG A 16 22.08 35.27 5.38
N TYR A 17 21.23 34.29 5.09
CA TYR A 17 20.13 33.91 5.98
C TYR A 17 19.96 32.38 5.92
N THR A 18 19.95 31.77 7.09
CA THR A 18 19.91 30.34 7.36
C THR A 18 18.49 29.79 7.27
N SER A 19 18.36 28.57 6.73
CA SER A 19 17.21 27.65 6.76
C SER A 19 15.86 28.19 6.28
N ASP A 20 15.56 28.06 4.97
CA ASP A 20 14.20 28.11 4.46
C ASP A 20 14.06 27.17 3.24
N ASP A 21 13.26 26.11 3.38
CA ASP A 21 12.86 25.16 2.31
C ASP A 21 11.93 25.79 1.24
N ASN A 22 11.86 27.12 1.17
CA ASN A 22 10.82 27.87 0.46
C ASN A 22 11.28 28.62 -0.80
N MET A 23 12.49 28.33 -1.33
CA MET A 23 12.98 29.02 -2.53
C MET A 23 12.47 28.40 -3.83
N VAL A 24 11.67 29.16 -4.60
CA VAL A 24 11.39 28.88 -6.01
C VAL A 24 12.68 28.93 -6.81
N ARG A 25 12.92 27.90 -7.62
CA ARG A 25 14.09 27.87 -8.51
C ARG A 25 13.78 28.54 -9.83
N VAL A 26 14.63 29.47 -10.21
CA VAL A 26 14.56 30.17 -11.50
C VAL A 26 15.33 29.35 -12.53
N ILE A 27 14.63 28.81 -13.53
CA ILE A 27 15.19 27.93 -14.55
C ILE A 27 14.64 28.35 -15.92
N SER A 28 15.38 29.14 -16.68
CA SER A 28 14.89 29.62 -17.99
C SER A 28 14.82 28.49 -19.04
N VAL A 29 13.65 27.87 -19.21
CA VAL A 29 13.36 26.80 -20.19
C VAL A 29 12.06 27.02 -20.97
N HIS A 30 11.44 28.19 -20.80
CA HIS A 30 10.22 28.54 -21.52
C HIS A 30 10.47 29.70 -22.48
N HIS A 31 10.31 29.44 -23.78
CA HIS A 31 10.44 30.44 -24.83
C HIS A 31 9.20 30.43 -25.74
N PHE A 32 8.59 31.60 -25.94
CA PHE A 32 7.53 31.76 -26.95
C PHE A 32 8.09 31.52 -28.35
N VAL A 33 7.34 30.82 -29.19
CA VAL A 33 7.75 30.40 -30.56
C VAL A 33 7.88 31.60 -31.48
N SER A 34 6.94 32.54 -31.35
CA SER A 34 6.93 33.79 -32.10
C SER A 34 6.23 34.86 -31.30
N GLU A 35 6.59 36.11 -31.57
CA GLU A 35 5.98 37.31 -31.03
C GLU A 35 5.55 38.19 -32.20
N ASP A 36 4.27 38.53 -32.21
CA ASP A 36 3.67 39.41 -33.22
C ASP A 36 3.07 40.61 -32.51
N VAL A 37 3.52 41.80 -32.90
CA VAL A 37 3.15 43.06 -32.25
C VAL A 37 2.41 43.91 -33.27
N THR A 38 1.14 44.16 -32.99
CA THR A 38 0.28 44.98 -33.85
C THR A 38 -0.20 46.21 -33.08
N PRO A 39 -0.02 47.43 -33.61
CA PRO A 39 -0.66 48.60 -33.02
C PRO A 39 -2.18 48.53 -33.22
N CYS A 40 -2.96 48.89 -32.19
CA CYS A 40 -4.39 49.10 -32.36
C CYS A 40 -4.63 50.28 -33.32
N CYS A 41 -5.60 50.14 -34.20
CA CYS A 41 -5.95 51.19 -35.16
C CYS A 41 -6.62 52.40 -34.50
N SER A 42 -7.23 52.21 -33.34
CA SER A 42 -7.93 53.26 -32.60
C SER A 42 -7.02 54.00 -31.61
N SER A 43 -7.23 55.31 -31.47
CA SER A 43 -6.62 56.14 -30.42
C SER A 43 -7.36 56.07 -29.08
N LEU A 44 -8.50 55.37 -29.07
CA LEU A 44 -9.35 55.20 -27.88
C LEU A 44 -8.78 54.14 -26.93
N ASN A 45 -9.12 54.26 -25.65
CA ASN A 45 -8.71 53.27 -24.65
C ASN A 45 -9.46 51.95 -24.83
N VAL A 46 -8.82 50.82 -24.56
CA VAL A 46 -9.50 49.52 -24.55
C VAL A 46 -10.32 49.38 -23.26
N ALA A 47 -11.65 49.32 -23.40
CA ALA A 47 -12.61 49.15 -22.31
C ALA A 47 -12.65 47.72 -21.77
N SER A 48 -12.59 46.73 -22.67
CA SER A 48 -12.54 45.31 -22.33
C SER A 48 -12.03 44.52 -23.53
N ALA A 49 -11.50 43.33 -23.28
CA ALA A 49 -11.13 42.37 -24.32
C ALA A 49 -11.58 40.96 -23.93
N GLY A 50 -11.71 40.09 -24.91
CA GLY A 50 -12.01 38.68 -24.70
C GLY A 50 -11.58 37.84 -25.89
N VAL A 51 -11.27 36.56 -25.65
CA VAL A 51 -10.83 35.62 -26.69
C VAL A 51 -11.84 34.49 -26.85
N ALA A 52 -12.25 34.25 -28.10
CA ALA A 52 -12.97 33.03 -28.45
C ALA A 52 -11.96 31.89 -28.58
N THR A 53 -11.75 31.17 -27.47
CA THR A 53 -10.58 30.30 -27.28
C THR A 53 -10.49 29.16 -28.30
N ASP A 54 -11.60 28.53 -28.66
CA ASP A 54 -11.72 27.43 -29.62
C ASP A 54 -11.64 27.89 -31.10
N LEU A 55 -11.90 29.17 -31.36
CA LEU A 55 -11.99 29.74 -32.71
C LEU A 55 -10.85 30.69 -33.07
N ASN A 56 -9.98 31.02 -32.11
CA ASN A 56 -8.87 31.96 -32.29
C ASN A 56 -9.32 33.34 -32.79
N PHE A 57 -10.40 33.89 -32.23
CA PHE A 57 -10.77 35.30 -32.41
C PHE A 57 -10.49 36.12 -31.16
N LEU A 58 -10.08 37.36 -31.34
CA LEU A 58 -9.93 38.37 -30.30
C LEU A 58 -11.00 39.44 -30.50
N LEU A 59 -11.76 39.71 -29.45
CA LEU A 59 -12.72 40.81 -29.41
C LEU A 59 -12.13 41.93 -28.57
N ILE A 60 -12.15 43.14 -29.11
CA ILE A 60 -11.70 44.36 -28.44
C ILE A 60 -12.85 45.34 -28.42
N VAL A 61 -13.14 45.89 -27.25
CA VAL A 61 -14.09 46.99 -27.10
C VAL A 61 -13.33 48.23 -26.67
N TYR A 62 -13.58 49.34 -27.35
CA TYR A 62 -12.98 50.63 -27.03
C TYR A 62 -13.92 51.47 -26.16
N GLN A 63 -13.34 52.34 -25.34
CA GLN A 63 -14.05 53.42 -24.65
C GLN A 63 -14.39 54.50 -25.68
N ASP A 64 -15.53 54.34 -26.32
CA ASP A 64 -16.09 55.28 -27.30
C ASP A 64 -17.51 55.69 -26.89
N GLU A 65 -18.00 56.82 -27.42
CA GLU A 65 -19.40 57.21 -27.30
C GLU A 65 -20.32 56.22 -28.04
N SER A 66 -19.79 55.53 -29.07
CA SER A 66 -20.49 54.46 -29.80
C SER A 66 -19.95 53.08 -29.38
N PRO A 67 -20.78 52.18 -28.81
CA PRO A 67 -20.27 50.95 -28.20
C PRO A 67 -19.98 49.88 -29.28
N ASN A 68 -18.83 50.01 -29.95
CA ASN A 68 -18.39 49.18 -31.08
C ASN A 68 -17.40 48.08 -30.66
N VAL A 69 -17.61 46.86 -31.15
CA VAL A 69 -16.76 45.68 -30.91
C VAL A 69 -15.94 45.40 -32.18
N GLU A 70 -14.62 45.36 -32.03
CA GLU A 70 -13.69 44.97 -33.08
C GLU A 70 -13.36 43.48 -32.97
N VAL A 71 -13.65 42.71 -34.03
CA VAL A 71 -13.39 41.28 -34.10
C VAL A 71 -12.14 41.04 -34.95
N ARG A 72 -11.09 40.48 -34.34
CA ARG A 72 -9.82 40.16 -35.00
C ARG A 72 -9.56 38.67 -35.05
N ARG A 73 -8.83 38.23 -36.07
CA ARG A 73 -8.35 36.86 -36.19
C ARG A 73 -6.97 36.72 -35.55
N LEU A 74 -6.78 35.76 -34.66
CA LEU A 74 -5.48 35.49 -34.00
C LEU A 74 -4.62 34.49 -34.78
N ASP A 75 -5.22 33.76 -35.71
CA ASP A 75 -4.55 32.72 -36.50
C ASP A 75 -3.78 33.29 -37.71
N ILE A 76 -4.06 34.53 -38.11
CA ILE A 76 -3.40 35.24 -39.21
C ILE A 76 -2.36 36.23 -38.66
N PRO A 77 -1.15 36.33 -39.25
CA PRO A 77 -0.15 37.33 -38.86
C PRO A 77 -0.69 38.76 -38.87
N HIS A 78 -0.21 39.55 -37.94
CA HIS A 78 -0.61 40.91 -37.58
C HIS A 78 -2.05 41.06 -37.08
N SER A 79 -2.76 39.95 -36.87
CA SER A 79 -4.13 39.91 -36.37
C SER A 79 -5.06 40.91 -37.06
N PRO A 80 -5.36 40.69 -38.36
CA PRO A 80 -6.21 41.60 -39.12
C PRO A 80 -7.62 41.64 -38.54
N VAL A 81 -8.25 42.80 -38.67
CA VAL A 81 -9.65 42.99 -38.34
C VAL A 81 -10.50 42.21 -39.33
N SER A 82 -11.38 41.36 -38.81
CA SER A 82 -12.35 40.60 -39.61
C SER A 82 -13.58 41.42 -39.92
N HIS A 83 -14.19 42.04 -38.91
CA HIS A 83 -15.39 42.86 -39.00
C HIS A 83 -15.63 43.58 -37.67
N HIS A 84 -16.68 44.40 -37.63
CA HIS A 84 -17.12 45.11 -36.43
C HIS A 84 -18.62 44.90 -36.21
N PHE A 85 -19.08 44.99 -34.96
CA PHE A 85 -20.49 45.04 -34.64
C PHE A 85 -20.77 45.94 -33.43
N GLN A 86 -21.96 46.51 -33.35
CA GLN A 86 -22.35 47.39 -32.26
C GLN A 86 -23.03 46.62 -31.14
N THR A 87 -22.65 46.94 -29.90
CA THR A 87 -23.37 46.57 -28.67
C THR A 87 -24.46 47.61 -28.38
N ILE A 88 -25.34 47.34 -27.42
CA ILE A 88 -26.47 48.23 -27.12
C ILE A 88 -26.04 49.34 -26.16
N ASP A 89 -25.34 48.99 -25.09
CA ASP A 89 -24.84 49.90 -24.06
C ASP A 89 -23.31 49.74 -23.89
N SER A 90 -22.66 50.62 -23.13
CA SER A 90 -21.20 50.58 -22.94
C SER A 90 -20.73 49.32 -22.21
N VAL A 91 -19.73 48.62 -22.74
CA VAL A 91 -19.27 47.34 -22.19
C VAL A 91 -18.31 47.54 -21.01
N GLN A 92 -18.60 46.85 -19.90
CA GLN A 92 -17.74 46.75 -18.72
C GLN A 92 -16.86 45.50 -18.73
N SER A 93 -17.42 44.34 -19.10
CA SER A 93 -16.65 43.08 -19.17
C SER A 93 -17.21 42.11 -20.21
N ILE A 94 -16.35 41.27 -20.77
CA ILE A 94 -16.66 40.31 -21.84
C ILE A 94 -16.24 38.91 -21.40
N LEU A 95 -17.08 37.91 -21.63
CA LEU A 95 -16.80 36.50 -21.37
C LEU A 95 -17.24 35.64 -22.54
N TYR A 96 -16.53 34.54 -22.79
CA TYR A 96 -16.80 33.65 -23.92
C TYR A 96 -17.31 32.27 -23.47
N SER A 97 -18.32 31.75 -24.16
CA SER A 97 -18.79 30.36 -24.01
C SER A 97 -18.21 29.47 -25.10
N THR A 98 -17.39 28.48 -24.74
CA THR A 98 -16.94 27.44 -25.69
C THR A 98 -18.07 26.50 -26.13
N HIS A 99 -18.96 26.13 -25.21
CA HIS A 99 -20.08 25.21 -25.49
C HIS A 99 -21.13 25.84 -26.41
N GLY A 100 -21.56 27.08 -26.11
CA GLY A 100 -22.60 27.77 -26.88
C GLY A 100 -22.07 28.74 -27.94
N GLN A 101 -20.75 28.93 -28.02
CA GLN A 101 -20.07 29.83 -28.96
C GLN A 101 -20.60 31.27 -28.98
N TYR A 102 -21.02 31.78 -27.82
CA TYR A 102 -21.55 33.13 -27.63
C TYR A 102 -20.68 33.95 -26.71
N PHE A 103 -20.81 35.28 -26.80
CA PHE A 103 -20.18 36.20 -25.85
C PHE A 103 -21.21 36.76 -24.88
N LEU A 104 -20.86 36.80 -23.60
CA LEU A 104 -21.62 37.41 -22.53
C LEU A 104 -21.00 38.75 -22.18
N PHE A 105 -21.78 39.82 -22.26
CA PHE A 105 -21.37 41.18 -21.98
C PHE A 105 -22.08 41.67 -20.71
N LEU A 106 -21.32 42.24 -19.80
CA LEU A 106 -21.84 43.11 -18.75
C LEU A 106 -21.75 44.54 -19.27
N GLU A 107 -22.88 45.20 -19.45
CA GLU A 107 -22.98 46.54 -20.03
C GLU A 107 -23.55 47.54 -19.04
N VAL A 108 -23.15 48.81 -19.15
CA VAL A 108 -23.54 49.92 -18.27
C VAL A 108 -24.59 50.78 -18.97
N ARG A 109 -25.79 50.83 -18.39
CA ARG A 109 -26.90 51.65 -18.89
C ARG A 109 -26.83 53.08 -18.37
N ASN A 110 -27.21 54.02 -19.23
CA ASN A 110 -27.46 55.40 -18.83
C ASN A 110 -28.82 55.51 -18.09
N GLY A 111 -28.87 55.16 -16.79
CA GLY A 111 -30.10 55.17 -15.99
C GLY A 111 -29.95 54.70 -14.53
N PRO A 112 -31.06 54.66 -13.73
CA PRO A 112 -31.03 54.30 -12.30
C PRO A 112 -30.75 52.80 -12.02
N GLU A 113 -31.00 51.91 -12.98
CA GLU A 113 -30.44 50.56 -13.00
C GLU A 113 -29.18 50.59 -13.85
N SER A 114 -28.01 50.60 -13.20
CA SER A 114 -26.76 50.99 -13.84
C SER A 114 -26.15 49.94 -14.77
N THR A 115 -26.52 48.66 -14.65
CA THR A 115 -25.88 47.55 -15.37
C THR A 115 -26.87 46.51 -15.88
N VAL A 116 -26.51 45.83 -16.97
CA VAL A 116 -27.30 44.76 -17.58
C VAL A 116 -26.37 43.69 -18.15
N VAL A 117 -26.82 42.44 -18.20
CA VAL A 117 -26.08 41.35 -18.84
C VAL A 117 -26.79 40.94 -20.13
N ARG A 118 -26.02 40.81 -21.22
CA ARG A 118 -26.52 40.41 -22.55
C ARG A 118 -25.64 39.34 -23.18
N ALA A 119 -26.24 38.33 -23.81
CA ALA A 119 -25.53 37.35 -24.63
C ALA A 119 -25.68 37.69 -26.11
N TYR A 120 -24.57 37.75 -26.84
CA TYR A 120 -24.51 38.01 -28.27
C TYR A 120 -24.19 36.71 -29.01
N MET A 121 -25.15 36.28 -29.83
CA MET A 121 -25.11 35.06 -30.64
C MET A 121 -24.82 35.41 -32.10
N ASN A 122 -24.34 34.46 -32.89
CA ASN A 122 -24.07 34.66 -34.34
C ASN A 122 -23.07 35.79 -34.67
N TRP A 123 -22.28 36.24 -33.69
CA TRP A 123 -21.31 37.34 -33.80
C TRP A 123 -20.16 37.10 -34.79
N LYS A 124 -20.00 35.90 -35.34
CA LYS A 124 -18.84 35.52 -36.17
C LYS A 124 -18.96 35.96 -37.63
N ASP A 125 -20.18 36.15 -38.11
CA ASP A 125 -20.45 36.42 -39.51
C ASP A 125 -20.19 37.90 -39.82
N PRO A 126 -19.30 38.24 -40.77
CA PRO A 126 -19.06 39.63 -41.16
C PRO A 126 -20.30 40.40 -41.60
N LEU A 127 -21.36 39.71 -42.07
CA LEU A 127 -22.64 40.32 -42.45
C LEU A 127 -23.35 41.01 -41.28
N VAL A 128 -22.97 40.69 -40.04
CA VAL A 128 -23.51 41.32 -38.83
C VAL A 128 -23.21 42.83 -38.74
N GLN A 129 -22.19 43.33 -39.43
CA GLN A 129 -21.82 44.75 -39.38
C GLN A 129 -22.95 45.70 -39.79
N GLU A 130 -23.88 45.24 -40.64
CA GLU A 130 -25.05 46.01 -41.09
C GLU A 130 -26.36 45.58 -40.39
N ALA A 131 -26.29 44.63 -39.45
CA ALA A 131 -27.46 44.08 -38.78
C ALA A 131 -27.96 44.98 -37.64
N SER A 132 -29.26 45.21 -37.58
CA SER A 132 -29.90 45.87 -36.43
C SER A 132 -29.99 44.92 -35.23
N CYS A 133 -29.59 45.39 -34.04
CA CYS A 133 -29.72 44.63 -32.79
C CYS A 133 -31.05 44.97 -32.10
N ILE A 134 -31.94 43.98 -31.96
CA ILE A 134 -33.13 44.08 -31.10
C ILE A 134 -32.99 43.04 -29.99
N PRO A 135 -32.82 43.44 -28.72
CA PRO A 135 -32.66 42.49 -27.63
C PRO A 135 -33.97 41.78 -27.32
N ARG A 136 -33.90 40.47 -27.08
CA ARG A 136 -35.02 39.68 -26.56
C ARG A 136 -34.74 39.20 -25.14
N ILE A 137 -35.78 39.04 -24.34
CA ILE A 137 -35.63 38.64 -22.93
C ILE A 137 -35.47 37.13 -22.83
N ALA A 138 -34.41 36.69 -22.14
CA ALA A 138 -34.12 35.29 -21.85
C ALA A 138 -35.34 34.54 -21.30
N GLY A 139 -35.74 33.46 -21.98
CA GLY A 139 -36.83 32.58 -21.55
C GLY A 139 -38.25 33.17 -21.68
N ALA A 140 -38.39 34.37 -22.24
CA ALA A 140 -39.68 35.06 -22.38
C ALA A 140 -40.07 35.35 -23.84
N VAL A 141 -39.09 35.57 -24.72
CA VAL A 141 -39.34 35.99 -26.11
C VAL A 141 -38.50 35.15 -27.07
N SER A 142 -39.16 34.51 -28.04
CA SER A 142 -38.51 33.76 -29.12
C SER A 142 -37.98 34.70 -30.21
N PRO A 143 -36.90 34.34 -30.94
CA PRO A 143 -36.38 35.16 -32.04
C PRO A 143 -37.46 35.44 -33.10
N CYS A 144 -37.47 36.66 -33.66
CA CYS A 144 -38.31 36.97 -34.81
C CYS A 144 -37.81 36.18 -36.03
N SER A 145 -38.65 35.30 -36.59
CA SER A 145 -38.37 34.66 -37.87
C SER A 145 -38.31 35.73 -38.96
N GLY A 146 -37.12 36.01 -39.50
CA GLY A 146 -37.00 36.80 -40.72
C GLY A 146 -37.88 36.18 -41.81
N ALA A 147 -38.65 37.01 -42.50
CA ALA A 147 -39.35 36.61 -43.71
C ALA A 147 -38.31 36.08 -44.72
N ASP A 148 -38.61 34.92 -45.31
CA ASP A 148 -37.90 34.24 -46.41
C ASP A 148 -36.50 34.77 -46.77
N GLY A 149 -35.48 34.16 -46.12
CA GLY A 149 -34.09 34.07 -46.58
C GLY A 149 -33.38 35.39 -46.93
N GLU A 150 -32.52 35.89 -46.04
CA GLU A 150 -31.13 36.35 -46.36
C GLU A 150 -30.46 37.23 -45.29
N ALA A 151 -31.16 37.78 -44.29
CA ALA A 151 -30.46 38.58 -43.27
C ALA A 151 -29.92 37.71 -42.13
N VAL A 152 -28.60 37.56 -42.04
CA VAL A 152 -27.92 37.08 -40.83
C VAL A 152 -28.06 38.17 -39.77
N VAL A 153 -28.84 37.90 -38.71
CA VAL A 153 -29.08 38.86 -37.63
C VAL A 153 -28.26 38.48 -36.40
N LEU A 154 -27.58 39.47 -35.81
CA LEU A 154 -26.98 39.39 -34.49
C LEU A 154 -28.09 39.22 -33.44
N ASP A 155 -28.22 38.01 -32.90
CA ASP A 155 -29.24 37.70 -31.91
C ASP A 155 -28.73 38.06 -30.51
N VAL A 156 -29.42 39.00 -29.85
CA VAL A 156 -29.04 39.56 -28.56
C VAL A 156 -30.05 39.15 -27.51
N ILE A 157 -29.58 38.43 -26.49
CA ILE A 157 -30.43 37.91 -25.41
C ILE A 157 -30.11 38.66 -24.13
N GLU A 158 -31.08 39.41 -23.63
CA GLU A 158 -30.97 40.15 -22.39
C GLU A 158 -31.44 39.32 -21.20
N PHE A 159 -30.61 39.25 -20.15
CA PHE A 159 -30.97 38.58 -18.91
C PHE A 159 -31.80 39.54 -18.04
N GLY A 160 -32.92 39.05 -17.53
CA GLY A 160 -33.91 39.89 -16.84
C GLY A 160 -33.32 40.69 -15.67
N SER A 161 -33.69 41.98 -15.61
CA SER A 161 -33.36 42.85 -14.48
C SER A 161 -34.17 42.44 -13.23
N ILE A 162 -33.53 42.53 -12.06
CA ILE A 162 -34.17 42.37 -10.76
C ILE A 162 -34.28 43.77 -10.16
N LYS A 163 -35.51 44.24 -9.96
CA LYS A 163 -35.77 45.60 -9.50
C LYS A 163 -34.97 45.92 -8.24
N GLY A 164 -34.13 46.95 -8.30
CA GLY A 164 -33.30 47.41 -7.17
C GLY A 164 -32.05 46.55 -6.88
N CYS A 165 -31.82 45.49 -7.64
CA CYS A 165 -30.66 44.61 -7.52
C CYS A 165 -29.92 44.57 -8.87
N PRO A 166 -28.97 45.49 -9.15
CA PRO A 166 -28.25 45.49 -10.42
C PRO A 166 -27.25 44.31 -10.53
N PRO A 167 -27.00 43.76 -11.73
CA PRO A 167 -25.92 42.81 -11.97
C PRO A 167 -24.54 43.41 -11.64
N VAL A 168 -23.69 42.65 -10.95
CA VAL A 168 -22.35 43.08 -10.52
C VAL A 168 -21.26 42.30 -11.26
N VAL A 169 -21.39 40.98 -11.30
CA VAL A 169 -20.42 40.07 -11.94
C VAL A 169 -21.16 38.87 -12.51
N CYS A 170 -20.67 38.34 -13.63
CA CYS A 170 -21.21 37.15 -14.27
C CYS A 170 -20.10 36.15 -14.60
N CYS A 171 -20.48 34.90 -14.85
CA CYS A 171 -19.59 33.89 -15.41
C CYS A 171 -20.33 32.94 -16.35
N VAL A 172 -19.58 32.32 -17.25
CA VAL A 172 -20.08 31.31 -18.18
C VAL A 172 -19.45 29.96 -17.83
N CYS A 173 -20.27 28.91 -17.76
CA CYS A 173 -19.79 27.55 -17.57
C CYS A 173 -19.21 27.02 -18.89
N PRO A 174 -17.92 26.63 -18.93
CA PRO A 174 -17.29 26.13 -20.15
C PRO A 174 -17.88 24.79 -20.64
N SER A 175 -18.37 23.95 -19.71
CA SER A 175 -18.83 22.59 -20.01
C SER A 175 -20.28 22.50 -20.46
N THR A 176 -21.16 23.38 -19.95
CA THR A 176 -22.61 23.34 -20.25
C THR A 176 -23.13 24.56 -20.98
N GLY A 177 -22.35 25.65 -21.03
CA GLY A 177 -22.81 26.94 -21.56
C GLY A 177 -23.77 27.68 -20.63
N ASN A 178 -24.05 27.17 -19.42
CA ASN A 178 -24.88 27.84 -18.42
C ASN A 178 -24.24 29.17 -17.98
N VAL A 179 -25.08 30.12 -17.55
CA VAL A 179 -24.64 31.44 -17.07
C VAL A 179 -24.99 31.59 -15.60
N ALA A 180 -24.05 32.10 -14.79
CA ALA A 180 -24.37 32.60 -13.45
C ALA A 180 -24.18 34.11 -13.41
N ILE A 181 -25.14 34.81 -12.80
CA ILE A 181 -25.12 36.27 -12.65
C ILE A 181 -25.30 36.60 -11.18
N SER A 182 -24.36 37.34 -10.62
CA SER A 182 -24.49 37.94 -9.30
C SER A 182 -25.14 39.30 -9.39
N TYR A 183 -26.16 39.51 -8.57
CA TYR A 183 -26.91 40.75 -8.40
C TYR A 183 -26.64 41.30 -6.99
N SER A 184 -26.42 42.61 -6.91
CA SER A 184 -26.20 43.30 -5.64
C SER A 184 -27.46 43.27 -4.77
N PRO A 185 -27.36 43.03 -3.44
CA PRO A 185 -26.11 42.87 -2.69
C PRO A 185 -25.52 41.45 -2.77
N ASN A 186 -26.32 40.39 -2.58
CA ASN A 186 -25.80 39.03 -2.32
C ASN A 186 -26.59 37.90 -3.02
N LEU A 187 -27.20 38.14 -4.20
CA LEU A 187 -28.00 37.13 -4.90
C LEU A 187 -27.29 36.64 -6.17
N ILE A 188 -27.08 35.34 -6.31
CA ILE A 188 -26.61 34.72 -7.55
C ILE A 188 -27.77 33.97 -8.20
N VAL A 189 -27.97 34.20 -9.49
CA VAL A 189 -28.97 33.52 -10.30
C VAL A 189 -28.28 32.70 -11.38
N ILE A 190 -28.60 31.41 -11.47
CA ILE A 190 -28.12 30.53 -12.52
C ILE A 190 -29.19 30.39 -13.61
N TYR A 191 -28.76 30.59 -14.85
CA TYR A 191 -29.53 30.40 -16.07
C TYR A 191 -28.97 29.20 -16.84
N GLN A 192 -29.84 28.26 -17.16
CA GLN A 192 -29.55 27.09 -17.97
C GLN A 192 -29.53 27.46 -19.46
N TYR A 193 -28.50 27.01 -20.16
CA TYR A 193 -28.44 27.06 -21.62
C TYR A 193 -29.38 26.02 -22.22
N VAL A 194 -30.28 26.44 -23.10
CA VAL A 194 -31.29 25.57 -23.71
C VAL A 194 -31.40 25.82 -25.20
N THR A 195 -31.48 24.76 -25.99
CA THR A 195 -31.81 24.84 -27.43
C THR A 195 -33.32 24.63 -27.58
N SER A 196 -34.04 25.69 -27.96
CA SER A 196 -35.49 25.69 -28.18
C SER A 196 -35.83 25.62 -29.67
N THR A 197 -37.07 25.29 -30.04
CA THR A 197 -37.52 25.20 -31.44
C THR A 197 -38.68 26.14 -31.74
N ASN A 198 -38.58 26.87 -32.87
CA ASN A 198 -39.63 27.74 -33.39
C ASN A 198 -40.29 27.04 -34.60
N GLY A 199 -41.18 26.08 -34.32
CA GLY A 199 -41.84 25.27 -35.35
C GLY A 199 -40.95 24.15 -35.93
N PRO A 200 -41.44 23.40 -36.93
CA PRO A 200 -40.71 22.26 -37.49
C PRO A 200 -39.43 22.72 -38.22
N GLY A 201 -38.27 22.39 -37.65
CA GLY A 201 -36.96 22.47 -38.32
C GLY A 201 -36.07 23.69 -38.01
N LYS A 202 -36.53 24.68 -37.22
CA LYS A 202 -35.69 25.82 -36.80
C LYS A 202 -35.45 25.79 -35.29
N SER A 203 -34.23 25.51 -34.87
CA SER A 203 -33.80 25.62 -33.47
C SER A 203 -33.10 26.96 -33.21
N TYR A 204 -33.19 27.45 -31.98
CA TYR A 204 -32.50 28.64 -31.49
C TYR A 204 -32.02 28.43 -30.06
N VAL A 205 -31.02 29.21 -29.65
CA VAL A 205 -30.47 29.18 -28.29
C VAL A 205 -31.26 30.11 -27.39
N ASP A 206 -31.58 29.70 -26.17
CA ASP A 206 -32.18 30.56 -25.15
C ASP A 206 -31.68 30.20 -23.74
N PHE A 207 -32.06 31.01 -22.75
CA PHE A 207 -31.65 30.82 -21.36
C PHE A 207 -32.85 30.74 -20.42
N GLN A 208 -32.90 29.70 -19.59
CA GLN A 208 -33.96 29.52 -18.60
C GLN A 208 -33.43 29.71 -17.18
N LYS A 209 -34.11 30.51 -16.38
CA LYS A 209 -33.72 30.74 -14.99
C LYS A 209 -34.01 29.49 -14.15
N ILE A 210 -33.04 28.97 -13.38
CA ILE A 210 -33.20 27.69 -12.66
C ILE A 210 -32.93 27.73 -11.16
N ILE A 211 -31.96 28.52 -10.69
CA ILE A 211 -31.52 28.49 -9.29
C ILE A 211 -31.22 29.90 -8.80
N HIS A 212 -31.67 30.22 -7.58
CA HIS A 212 -31.25 31.38 -6.80
C HIS A 212 -30.35 30.91 -5.65
N ILE A 213 -29.25 31.61 -5.42
CA ILE A 213 -28.32 31.35 -4.33
C ILE A 213 -28.07 32.66 -3.59
N TYR A 214 -28.40 32.69 -2.31
CA TYR A 214 -28.15 33.84 -1.44
C TYR A 214 -26.87 33.61 -0.66
N GLN A 215 -25.97 34.60 -0.66
CA GLN A 215 -24.64 34.52 -0.04
C GLN A 215 -24.50 35.47 1.15
N SER A 216 -23.45 35.27 1.95
CA SER A 216 -23.13 36.13 3.09
C SER A 216 -22.37 37.41 2.75
N PHE A 217 -21.75 37.45 1.57
CA PHE A 217 -20.95 38.57 1.11
C PHE A 217 -21.21 38.87 -0.37
N SER A 218 -20.87 40.09 -0.80
CA SER A 218 -20.97 40.52 -2.19
C SER A 218 -19.75 40.05 -2.98
N PRO A 219 -19.93 39.27 -4.05
CA PRO A 219 -18.80 38.74 -4.82
C PRO A 219 -18.19 39.76 -5.77
N THR A 220 -16.86 39.72 -5.88
CA THR A 220 -16.08 40.41 -6.91
C THR A 220 -15.85 39.53 -8.13
N GLU A 221 -15.71 38.22 -7.94
CA GLU A 221 -15.58 37.22 -9.01
C GLU A 221 -16.40 35.97 -8.69
N ILE A 222 -16.97 35.35 -9.72
CA ILE A 222 -17.65 34.06 -9.63
C ILE A 222 -17.18 33.13 -10.75
N SER A 223 -17.19 31.82 -10.50
CA SER A 223 -16.84 30.81 -11.50
C SER A 223 -17.71 29.57 -11.33
N LEU A 224 -18.47 29.23 -12.38
CA LEU A 224 -19.34 28.06 -12.44
C LEU A 224 -18.71 27.03 -13.38
N VAL A 225 -18.49 25.82 -12.89
CA VAL A 225 -18.04 24.69 -13.69
C VAL A 225 -18.80 23.45 -13.24
N GLU A 226 -19.57 22.85 -14.15
CA GLU A 226 -20.49 21.76 -13.81
C GLU A 226 -21.42 22.17 -12.65
N ASP A 227 -21.50 21.34 -11.62
CA ASP A 227 -22.26 21.56 -10.40
C ASP A 227 -21.44 22.22 -9.27
N VAL A 228 -20.27 22.79 -9.58
CA VAL A 228 -19.41 23.50 -8.62
C VAL A 228 -19.40 24.99 -8.90
N LEU A 229 -19.66 25.78 -7.85
CA LEU A 229 -19.64 27.24 -7.89
C LEU A 229 -18.58 27.77 -6.91
N GLY A 230 -17.65 28.56 -7.45
CA GLY A 230 -16.69 29.34 -6.68
C GLY A 230 -17.10 30.80 -6.64
N ILE A 231 -16.96 31.41 -5.46
CA ILE A 231 -17.37 32.78 -5.17
C ILE A 231 -16.24 33.45 -4.42
N LEU A 232 -15.74 34.55 -4.98
CA LEU A 232 -14.62 35.31 -4.45
C LEU A 232 -15.09 36.73 -4.11
N SER A 233 -14.66 37.25 -2.98
CA SER A 233 -14.58 38.68 -2.66
C SER A 233 -13.13 39.05 -2.38
N SER A 234 -12.84 40.32 -2.08
CA SER A 234 -11.50 40.75 -1.68
C SER A 234 -10.96 40.06 -0.43
N THR A 235 -11.82 39.46 0.42
CA THR A 235 -11.42 38.87 1.71
C THR A 235 -11.89 37.44 1.94
N GLU A 236 -12.89 36.96 1.18
CA GLU A 236 -13.47 35.63 1.35
C GLU A 236 -13.53 34.86 0.03
N PHE A 237 -13.27 33.56 0.08
CA PHE A 237 -13.47 32.64 -1.03
C PHE A 237 -14.26 31.42 -0.56
N HIS A 238 -15.41 31.19 -1.18
CA HIS A 238 -16.29 30.05 -0.94
C HIS A 238 -16.41 29.18 -2.19
N LEU A 239 -16.11 27.89 -2.05
CA LEU A 239 -16.33 26.88 -3.08
C LEU A 239 -17.32 25.85 -2.55
N PHE A 240 -18.42 25.63 -3.28
CA PHE A 240 -19.38 24.60 -2.92
C PHE A 240 -19.91 23.87 -4.15
N LYS A 241 -20.37 22.65 -3.91
CA LYS A 241 -21.06 21.80 -4.89
C LYS A 241 -22.56 21.91 -4.67
N ILE A 242 -23.30 22.19 -5.74
CA ILE A 242 -24.75 22.25 -5.75
C ILE A 242 -25.27 20.83 -5.99
N LYS A 243 -26.05 20.31 -5.06
CA LYS A 243 -26.74 19.02 -5.24
C LYS A 243 -28.23 19.26 -5.33
N ILE A 244 -28.86 18.64 -6.31
CA ILE A 244 -30.31 18.68 -6.54
C ILE A 244 -30.87 17.27 -6.31
N ARG A 245 -31.90 17.13 -5.49
CA ARG A 245 -32.58 15.87 -5.15
C ARG A 245 -34.05 15.94 -5.53
N GLU A 246 -34.59 14.85 -6.10
CA GLU A 246 -36.01 14.66 -6.31
C GLU A 246 -36.62 14.05 -5.03
N THR A 247 -37.62 14.69 -4.44
CA THR A 247 -38.21 14.28 -3.15
C THR A 247 -38.91 12.92 -3.17
N THR A 248 -39.23 12.39 -4.36
CA THR A 248 -40.00 11.15 -4.54
C THR A 248 -39.15 9.87 -4.54
N ASP A 249 -37.82 9.95 -4.61
CA ASP A 249 -36.92 8.82 -4.90
C ASP A 249 -35.99 8.44 -3.71
N GLU A 250 -36.43 8.70 -2.47
CA GLU A 250 -35.66 8.46 -1.23
C GLU A 250 -35.14 7.02 -1.07
N ARG A 251 -35.68 6.03 -1.79
CA ARG A 251 -35.29 4.61 -1.68
C ARG A 251 -34.08 4.20 -2.53
N LYS A 252 -33.46 5.09 -3.32
CA LYS A 252 -32.32 4.75 -4.18
C LYS A 252 -31.04 5.56 -3.94
N HIS A 253 -30.96 6.37 -2.89
CA HIS A 253 -29.76 7.15 -2.58
C HIS A 253 -28.61 6.32 -1.96
N ARG A 254 -28.08 5.36 -2.73
CA ARG A 254 -26.62 5.30 -2.88
C ARG A 254 -26.30 6.30 -3.98
N SER A 255 -25.97 7.53 -3.58
CA SER A 255 -25.52 8.57 -4.50
C SER A 255 -24.57 7.96 -5.53
N LEU A 256 -24.81 8.23 -6.81
CA LEU A 256 -23.99 7.89 -7.97
C LEU A 256 -22.53 8.40 -7.88
N SER A 257 -22.04 8.81 -6.70
CA SER A 257 -20.66 9.18 -6.42
C SER A 257 -19.82 8.03 -5.83
N VAL A 258 -20.33 6.80 -5.74
CA VAL A 258 -19.52 5.61 -5.39
C VAL A 258 -19.02 4.93 -6.67
N TYR A 259 -18.14 5.60 -7.41
CA TYR A 259 -17.32 4.91 -8.41
C TYR A 259 -16.14 4.26 -7.71
N SER A 260 -16.22 2.93 -7.58
CA SER A 260 -15.08 2.10 -7.23
C SER A 260 -14.27 1.90 -8.50
N PHE A 261 -13.04 2.43 -8.53
CA PHE A 261 -12.04 2.01 -9.51
C PHE A 261 -11.82 0.50 -9.33
N CYS A 262 -12.37 -0.33 -10.23
CA CYS A 262 -12.02 -1.73 -10.31
C CYS A 262 -10.64 -1.85 -10.97
N SER A 263 -9.75 -2.59 -10.32
CA SER A 263 -8.46 -3.03 -10.83
C SER A 263 -8.61 -3.71 -12.20
N ASP A 264 -7.81 -3.27 -13.17
CA ASP A 264 -7.63 -3.95 -14.45
C ASP A 264 -6.87 -5.28 -14.23
N SER A 265 -7.62 -6.35 -14.02
CA SER A 265 -7.24 -7.69 -14.43
C SER A 265 -8.46 -8.29 -15.13
N GLU A 266 -8.23 -8.84 -16.33
CA GLU A 266 -9.20 -9.49 -17.24
C GLU A 266 -9.81 -8.59 -18.33
N PHE A 267 -9.22 -8.62 -19.53
CA PHE A 267 -9.78 -9.30 -20.72
C PHE A 267 -8.80 -9.17 -21.90
N ILE A 268 -8.24 -10.29 -22.34
CA ILE A 268 -7.63 -10.47 -23.67
C ILE A 268 -8.71 -11.14 -24.52
N ASN A 269 -9.29 -10.43 -25.48
CA ASN A 269 -9.96 -11.05 -26.60
C ASN A 269 -8.89 -11.44 -27.63
N GLN A 270 -8.56 -12.73 -27.70
CA GLN A 270 -7.90 -13.32 -28.87
C GLN A 270 -8.97 -13.57 -29.93
N GLY A 271 -8.86 -12.87 -31.06
CA GLY A 271 -9.48 -13.29 -32.30
C GLY A 271 -8.46 -14.07 -33.12
N THR A 272 -8.67 -15.37 -33.27
CA THR A 272 -8.17 -16.12 -34.45
C THR A 272 -9.15 -17.24 -34.78
N LEU A 273 -9.58 -17.26 -36.04
CA LEU A 273 -10.44 -18.24 -36.68
C LEU A 273 -9.82 -19.65 -36.72
N GLY A 274 -10.66 -20.69 -36.66
CA GLY A 274 -10.44 -21.95 -37.38
C GLY A 274 -10.62 -23.25 -36.60
N ASN A 275 -11.64 -24.02 -37.03
CA ASN A 275 -11.79 -25.48 -37.01
C ASN A 275 -12.32 -26.20 -35.75
N GLU A 276 -13.62 -26.50 -35.83
CA GLU A 276 -14.27 -27.82 -35.79
C GLU A 276 -13.75 -28.98 -34.91
N TYR A 277 -14.75 -29.60 -34.26
CA TYR A 277 -14.91 -31.00 -33.83
C TYR A 277 -14.68 -31.42 -32.35
N THR A 278 -15.79 -31.95 -31.83
CA THR A 278 -15.97 -33.07 -30.88
C THR A 278 -16.08 -32.84 -29.38
N ASN A 279 -17.31 -33.08 -28.91
CA ASN A 279 -17.66 -33.57 -27.59
C ASN A 279 -16.67 -34.61 -27.05
N GLN A 280 -16.26 -34.46 -25.79
CA GLN A 280 -16.23 -35.58 -24.83
C GLN A 280 -16.21 -35.06 -23.38
N LYS A 281 -17.10 -35.65 -22.58
CA LYS A 281 -17.22 -35.47 -21.13
C LYS A 281 -16.04 -36.15 -20.43
N GLY A 282 -15.55 -35.53 -19.35
CA GLY A 282 -14.72 -36.18 -18.33
C GLY A 282 -13.45 -35.41 -18.00
N GLY A 283 -13.49 -34.60 -16.94
CA GLY A 283 -12.32 -33.94 -16.35
C GLY A 283 -12.43 -33.95 -14.82
N PRO A 284 -11.32 -34.20 -14.10
CA PRO A 284 -11.30 -34.60 -12.69
C PRO A 284 -11.51 -33.41 -11.73
N GLN A 285 -12.10 -33.70 -10.58
CA GLN A 285 -12.24 -32.78 -9.45
C GLN A 285 -10.87 -32.45 -8.86
N PHE A 286 -10.39 -31.23 -9.09
CA PHE A 286 -9.33 -30.63 -8.28
C PHE A 286 -9.93 -30.04 -7.00
N LEU A 287 -9.58 -30.65 -5.87
CA LEU A 287 -9.74 -30.11 -4.53
C LEU A 287 -8.97 -28.79 -4.44
N ARG A 288 -9.70 -27.67 -4.28
CA ARG A 288 -9.13 -26.39 -3.89
C ARG A 288 -8.72 -26.48 -2.41
N LEU A 289 -7.43 -26.27 -2.12
CA LEU A 289 -7.00 -25.87 -0.79
C LEU A 289 -7.54 -24.45 -0.52
N ASP A 290 -8.41 -24.36 0.48
CA ASP A 290 -8.87 -23.11 1.08
C ASP A 290 -7.75 -22.49 1.92
N SER A 291 -7.15 -21.39 1.45
CA SER A 291 -6.50 -20.40 2.31
C SER A 291 -6.22 -19.07 1.60
N HIS A 292 -7.24 -18.50 0.95
CA HIS A 292 -7.25 -17.07 0.68
C HIS A 292 -8.50 -16.47 1.30
N ASN A 293 -8.34 -16.00 2.55
CA ASN A 293 -9.29 -15.14 3.22
C ASN A 293 -9.64 -13.98 2.29
N ASN A 294 -10.81 -14.07 1.67
CA ASN A 294 -11.34 -13.06 0.77
C ASN A 294 -11.74 -11.86 1.64
N ILE A 295 -10.80 -10.92 1.80
CA ILE A 295 -10.94 -9.68 2.59
C ILE A 295 -12.21 -8.89 2.16
N THR A 296 -12.68 -9.09 0.93
CA THR A 296 -13.90 -8.50 0.38
C THR A 296 -15.19 -9.06 1.00
N LEU A 297 -15.22 -10.36 1.31
CA LEU A 297 -16.37 -11.03 1.94
C LEU A 297 -16.46 -10.69 3.43
N LYS A 298 -15.32 -10.59 4.13
CA LYS A 298 -15.27 -10.13 5.53
C LYS A 298 -15.72 -8.66 5.67
N ARG A 299 -15.32 -7.80 4.71
CA ARG A 299 -15.77 -6.39 4.62
C ARG A 299 -17.24 -6.22 4.23
N GLN A 300 -17.84 -7.21 3.55
CA GLN A 300 -19.29 -7.22 3.27
C GLN A 300 -20.08 -7.69 4.50
N GLN A 301 -19.61 -8.72 5.20
CA GLN A 301 -20.25 -9.22 6.43
C GLN A 301 -20.19 -8.22 7.58
N ASP A 302 -19.10 -7.45 7.72
CA ASP A 302 -19.00 -6.34 8.69
C ASP A 302 -19.95 -5.18 8.36
N SER A 303 -20.34 -5.03 7.09
CA SER A 303 -21.26 -3.98 6.64
C SER A 303 -22.74 -4.39 6.74
N GLU A 304 -23.04 -5.68 6.95
CA GLU A 304 -24.39 -6.23 7.03
C GLU A 304 -24.82 -6.61 8.45
N THR A 305 -23.91 -6.56 9.45
CA THR A 305 -24.20 -6.99 10.83
C THR A 305 -24.22 -5.88 11.89
N SER A 306 -24.00 -4.62 11.54
CA SER A 306 -24.24 -3.52 12.49
C SER A 306 -25.73 -3.16 12.55
N GLN A 307 -26.47 -3.93 13.34
CA GLN A 307 -27.76 -3.51 13.89
C GLN A 307 -27.59 -2.17 14.63
N VAL A 308 -28.63 -1.35 14.49
CA VAL A 308 -28.90 -0.07 15.17
C VAL A 308 -28.36 -0.07 16.61
N GLY A 309 -27.21 0.57 16.80
CA GLY A 309 -26.64 0.91 18.10
C GLY A 309 -26.17 2.35 18.03
N HIS A 310 -26.94 3.26 18.60
CA HIS A 310 -26.53 4.64 18.83
C HIS A 310 -25.22 4.65 19.62
N LEU A 311 -24.16 5.22 19.04
CA LEU A 311 -22.98 5.64 19.79
C LEU A 311 -23.26 7.04 20.36
N GLU A 312 -23.22 7.15 21.68
CA GLU A 312 -23.40 8.40 22.44
C GLU A 312 -22.42 9.47 21.95
N GLY A 313 -22.95 10.66 21.64
CA GLY A 313 -22.21 11.80 21.08
C GLY A 313 -22.94 12.54 19.96
N TYR A 314 -23.99 11.94 19.39
CA TYR A 314 -24.86 12.60 18.40
C TYR A 314 -25.99 13.38 19.08
N VAL A 315 -25.88 14.71 19.11
CA VAL A 315 -27.04 15.57 19.33
C VAL A 315 -27.74 15.77 17.99
N GLY A 316 -28.86 15.09 17.79
CA GLY A 316 -29.82 15.46 16.75
C GLY A 316 -30.55 16.75 17.12
N ASN A 317 -30.95 17.53 16.12
CA ASN A 317 -32.18 18.35 16.11
C ASN A 317 -32.33 19.04 14.75
N ILE A 318 -33.13 18.48 13.84
CA ILE A 318 -33.76 19.26 12.76
C ILE A 318 -35.17 19.60 13.23
N VAL A 319 -35.36 20.85 13.67
CA VAL A 319 -36.68 21.46 13.78
C VAL A 319 -36.79 22.45 12.61
N ARG A 320 -37.71 22.20 11.66
CA ARG A 320 -38.13 23.25 10.71
C ARG A 320 -38.67 24.43 11.53
N HIS A 321 -38.02 25.60 11.43
CA HIS A 321 -38.49 26.80 12.11
C HIS A 321 -39.85 27.21 11.52
N LYS A 322 -40.89 27.30 12.35
CA LYS A 322 -42.29 27.50 11.92
C LYS A 322 -42.60 28.91 11.42
N ASP A 323 -41.66 29.84 11.48
CA ASP A 323 -41.86 31.25 11.11
C ASP A 323 -41.03 31.72 9.90
N PHE A 324 -40.76 30.83 8.94
CA PHE A 324 -40.23 31.28 7.64
C PHE A 324 -41.37 31.97 6.85
N LYS A 325 -41.56 33.27 7.10
CA LYS A 325 -42.34 34.16 6.23
C LYS A 325 -41.38 34.99 5.38
N ASP A 326 -41.74 35.17 4.12
CA ASP A 326 -41.14 36.14 3.19
C ASP A 326 -40.97 37.48 3.91
N ILE A 327 -39.72 37.93 4.11
CA ILE A 327 -39.46 39.29 4.58
C ILE A 327 -38.22 39.86 3.89
N ASP A 328 -38.48 40.86 3.06
CA ASP A 328 -37.55 41.92 2.68
C ASP A 328 -37.03 42.63 3.96
N GLY A 329 -35.73 42.57 4.26
CA GLY A 329 -35.11 43.38 5.31
C GLY A 329 -33.74 42.89 5.82
N PRO A 330 -32.75 43.78 6.08
CA PRO A 330 -31.38 43.39 6.42
C PRO A 330 -31.08 43.54 7.92
N ASP A 331 -30.68 42.47 8.61
CA ASP A 331 -29.85 42.59 9.81
C ASP A 331 -29.10 41.28 10.10
N TRP A 332 -27.78 41.28 9.91
CA TRP A 332 -26.92 40.09 9.89
C TRP A 332 -25.84 40.12 10.99
N SER A 333 -26.07 40.86 12.08
CA SER A 333 -24.97 41.32 12.93
C SER A 333 -24.59 40.45 14.14
N ASN A 334 -25.23 39.31 14.43
CA ASN A 334 -24.88 38.55 15.65
C ASN A 334 -25.11 37.03 15.56
N LYS A 335 -24.08 36.24 15.22
CA LYS A 335 -23.93 34.84 15.67
C LYS A 335 -22.45 34.47 15.91
N PHE A 336 -22.21 33.80 17.04
CA PHE A 336 -20.90 33.36 17.55
C PHE A 336 -20.49 31.99 16.99
N PHE A 337 -19.17 31.77 16.84
CA PHE A 337 -18.55 30.59 16.22
C PHE A 337 -18.10 29.53 17.24
N PRO A 338 -18.20 28.22 16.93
CA PRO A 338 -17.43 27.20 17.61
C PRO A 338 -16.08 26.97 16.90
N GLU A 339 -14.98 26.97 17.64
CA GLU A 339 -13.67 26.50 17.17
C GLU A 339 -13.70 24.99 16.96
N VAL A 340 -13.19 24.51 15.82
CA VAL A 340 -13.06 23.08 15.51
C VAL A 340 -11.59 22.68 15.50
N GLU A 341 -11.33 21.56 16.16
CA GLU A 341 -10.04 21.01 16.60
C GLU A 341 -8.95 20.91 15.52
N GLU A 342 -7.71 21.09 15.99
CA GLU A 342 -6.44 21.15 15.24
C GLU A 342 -6.08 19.87 14.44
N ALA A 343 -6.83 18.78 14.58
CA ALA A 343 -6.44 17.45 14.09
C ALA A 343 -6.55 17.23 12.57
N ASN A 344 -7.08 18.18 11.79
CA ASN A 344 -7.16 18.08 10.32
C ASN A 344 -6.08 18.88 9.56
N LYS A 345 -5.09 19.45 10.26
CA LYS A 345 -4.13 20.40 9.65
C LYS A 345 -2.93 19.82 8.93
N GLU A 346 -2.63 18.53 9.03
CA GLU A 346 -1.31 18.07 8.57
C GLU A 346 -1.37 16.76 7.81
N TYR A 347 -1.35 16.86 6.48
CA TYR A 347 -0.47 16.06 5.63
C TYR A 347 -0.19 16.88 4.35
N LEU A 348 1.08 17.26 4.14
CA LEU A 348 1.68 17.76 2.89
C LEU A 348 1.44 19.22 2.45
N SER A 349 0.88 20.07 3.29
CA SER A 349 0.82 21.52 3.05
C SER A 349 2.16 22.18 3.46
N LEU A 350 3.15 22.19 2.57
CA LEU A 350 4.33 23.06 2.69
C LEU A 350 3.84 24.52 2.86
N GLY A 351 4.07 25.10 4.05
CA GLY A 351 3.77 26.49 4.41
C GLY A 351 2.28 26.85 4.38
N SER A 352 1.55 26.72 5.50
CA SER A 352 0.27 27.42 5.67
C SER A 352 0.47 28.91 5.34
N PRO A 353 -0.39 29.52 4.51
CA PRO A 353 -0.22 30.93 4.17
C PRO A 353 -0.42 31.74 5.44
N LYS A 354 0.55 32.60 5.77
CA LYS A 354 0.48 33.45 6.98
C LYS A 354 -0.68 34.45 6.93
N ILE A 355 -1.42 34.52 5.82
CA ILE A 355 -2.39 35.59 5.55
C ILE A 355 -3.87 35.18 5.59
N MET A 356 -4.20 33.88 5.68
CA MET A 356 -5.60 33.42 5.59
C MET A 356 -5.88 32.15 6.42
N THR A 357 -7.15 31.99 6.80
CA THR A 357 -7.70 30.76 7.37
C THR A 357 -8.38 29.92 6.29
N GLN A 358 -8.30 28.61 6.41
CA GLN A 358 -8.82 27.65 5.42
C GLN A 358 -9.61 26.55 6.13
N VAL A 359 -10.76 26.19 5.57
CA VAL A 359 -11.61 25.09 6.03
C VAL A 359 -11.92 24.19 4.84
N PHE A 360 -11.54 22.91 4.95
CA PHE A 360 -11.75 21.90 3.92
C PHE A 360 -13.04 21.12 4.19
N GLY A 361 -13.87 20.98 3.15
CA GLY A 361 -15.09 20.20 3.14
C GLY A 361 -14.87 18.71 2.84
N PRO A 362 -15.96 17.92 2.71
CA PRO A 362 -17.35 18.35 2.58
C PRO A 362 -18.08 18.53 3.92
N PHE A 363 -18.82 19.64 4.09
CA PHE A 363 -19.78 19.83 5.19
C PHE A 363 -21.09 20.47 4.70
N THR A 364 -22.20 20.05 5.31
CA THR A 364 -23.58 20.52 5.01
C THR A 364 -24.04 21.63 5.95
N GLU A 365 -23.55 21.64 7.19
CA GLU A 365 -23.85 22.70 8.15
C GLU A 365 -22.91 23.88 7.89
N SER A 366 -23.39 24.92 7.21
CA SER A 366 -22.63 26.16 7.07
C SER A 366 -22.74 26.97 8.37
N PRO A 367 -21.63 27.49 8.92
CA PRO A 367 -21.69 28.46 10.02
C PRO A 367 -22.35 29.78 9.59
N GLU A 368 -22.39 30.08 8.28
CA GLU A 368 -22.95 31.31 7.69
C GLU A 368 -23.69 31.02 6.36
N SER A 369 -25.03 30.91 6.46
CA SER A 369 -26.07 31.48 5.59
C SER A 369 -26.01 31.42 4.04
N THR A 370 -25.24 30.55 3.38
CA THR A 370 -25.51 30.28 1.95
C THR A 370 -26.81 29.48 1.81
N SER A 371 -27.86 30.08 1.25
CA SER A 371 -29.14 29.39 1.00
C SER A 371 -29.42 29.28 -0.49
N ILE A 372 -30.08 28.19 -0.90
CA ILE A 372 -30.39 27.88 -2.29
C ILE A 372 -31.89 27.69 -2.46
N LYS A 373 -32.44 28.25 -3.54
CA LYS A 373 -33.85 28.14 -3.92
C LYS A 373 -33.92 27.72 -5.39
N ILE A 374 -34.56 26.59 -5.67
CA ILE A 374 -34.85 26.15 -7.03
C ILE A 374 -36.04 26.95 -7.56
N ILE A 375 -35.99 27.33 -8.84
CA ILE A 375 -37.06 28.06 -9.50
C ILE A 375 -37.94 27.07 -10.28
N PRO A 376 -39.29 27.19 -10.20
CA PRO A 376 -40.26 26.28 -10.84
C PRO A 376 -40.17 26.14 -12.37
N SER A 377 -39.28 26.86 -13.07
CA SER A 377 -39.01 26.59 -14.49
C SER A 377 -38.51 25.16 -14.72
N LEU A 378 -37.86 24.57 -13.71
CA LEU A 378 -37.51 23.14 -13.68
C LEU A 378 -38.75 22.23 -13.64
N ASP A 379 -39.84 22.65 -12.97
CA ASP A 379 -41.07 21.88 -12.79
C ASP A 379 -41.84 21.68 -14.09
N LYS A 380 -41.60 22.48 -15.14
CA LYS A 380 -42.27 22.29 -16.44
C LYS A 380 -41.92 20.95 -17.11
N LEU A 381 -40.79 20.34 -16.74
CA LEU A 381 -40.39 19.01 -17.21
C LEU A 381 -41.14 17.88 -16.50
N ARG A 382 -41.57 18.11 -15.24
CA ARG A 382 -42.38 17.20 -14.40
C ARG A 382 -43.16 18.03 -13.36
N PRO A 383 -44.41 18.43 -13.66
CA PRO A 383 -45.18 19.33 -12.78
C PRO A 383 -45.56 18.71 -11.42
N ASP A 384 -45.33 17.40 -11.25
CA ASP A 384 -45.70 16.63 -10.05
C ASP A 384 -44.52 16.35 -9.08
N SER A 385 -43.28 16.77 -9.40
CA SER A 385 -42.09 16.47 -8.60
C SER A 385 -41.55 17.71 -7.88
N GLU A 386 -41.53 17.71 -6.54
CA GLU A 386 -40.82 18.73 -5.76
C GLU A 386 -39.32 18.43 -5.72
N PHE A 387 -38.49 19.44 -6.01
CA PHE A 387 -37.03 19.34 -5.96
C PHE A 387 -36.47 20.10 -4.75
N GLU A 388 -35.51 19.49 -4.05
CA GLU A 388 -34.71 20.16 -3.02
C GLU A 388 -33.27 20.35 -3.52
N ALA A 389 -32.67 21.52 -3.25
CA ALA A 389 -31.25 21.76 -3.50
C ALA A 389 -30.50 21.98 -2.18
N GLU A 390 -29.28 21.48 -2.11
CA GLU A 390 -28.35 21.73 -1.00
C GLU A 390 -26.99 22.23 -1.55
N CYS A 391 -26.38 23.18 -0.85
CA CYS A 391 -25.00 23.61 -1.10
C CYS A 391 -24.06 22.84 -0.18
N LEU A 392 -23.21 22.00 -0.75
CA LEU A 392 -22.19 21.29 0.00
C LEU A 392 -20.87 22.06 -0.08
N THR A 393 -20.44 22.64 1.04
CA THR A 393 -19.20 23.42 1.07
C THR A 393 -17.99 22.50 0.91
N LEU A 394 -17.12 22.82 -0.05
CA LEU A 394 -15.90 22.07 -0.38
C LEU A 394 -14.64 22.77 0.14
N LEU A 395 -14.59 24.09 0.04
CA LEU A 395 -13.46 24.90 0.51
C LEU A 395 -13.96 26.27 0.93
N ARG A 396 -13.57 26.71 2.13
CA ARG A 396 -13.76 28.08 2.59
C ARG A 396 -12.41 28.66 2.96
N CYS A 397 -12.21 29.90 2.56
CA CYS A 397 -10.97 30.64 2.71
C CYS A 397 -11.33 32.04 3.17
N SER A 398 -10.78 32.50 4.30
CA SER A 398 -11.06 33.84 4.83
C SER A 398 -9.75 34.51 5.24
N MET A 399 -9.52 35.72 4.73
CA MET A 399 -8.33 36.51 5.01
C MET A 399 -8.24 36.89 6.50
N LEU A 400 -7.05 36.81 7.07
CA LEU A 400 -6.83 37.21 8.46
C LEU A 400 -7.05 38.72 8.63
N LYS A 401 -7.66 39.11 9.75
CA LYS A 401 -8.00 40.52 10.04
C LYS A 401 -6.78 41.46 9.99
N SER A 402 -5.56 40.96 10.25
CA SER A 402 -4.31 41.75 10.12
C SER A 402 -3.97 42.10 8.68
N GLU A 403 -4.34 41.24 7.72
CA GLU A 403 -3.92 41.33 6.33
C GLU A 403 -4.93 42.04 5.43
N VAL A 404 -6.18 42.20 5.85
CA VAL A 404 -7.27 42.83 5.06
C VAL A 404 -6.93 44.22 4.50
N ARG A 405 -5.96 44.93 5.12
CA ARG A 405 -5.51 46.26 4.65
C ARG A 405 -4.36 46.21 3.64
N HIS A 406 -3.67 45.08 3.54
CA HIS A 406 -2.44 44.93 2.76
C HIS A 406 -2.60 43.96 1.59
N GLU A 407 -3.55 43.02 1.69
CA GLU A 407 -3.80 41.96 0.72
C GLU A 407 -5.26 41.98 0.26
N ILE A 408 -5.49 41.51 -0.97
CA ILE A 408 -6.84 41.25 -1.50
C ILE A 408 -6.82 39.93 -2.26
N PHE A 409 -7.92 39.18 -2.22
CA PHE A 409 -8.10 38.06 -3.15
C PHE A 409 -8.62 38.53 -4.51
N GLN A 410 -8.09 37.92 -5.58
CA GLN A 410 -8.43 38.20 -6.97
C GLN A 410 -8.10 36.99 -7.87
N ASN A 411 -8.47 37.05 -9.15
CA ASN A 411 -8.06 36.10 -10.19
C ASN A 411 -8.54 34.65 -9.99
N LEU A 412 -9.82 34.45 -9.71
CA LEU A 412 -10.42 33.11 -9.58
C LEU A 412 -10.44 32.36 -10.93
N LYS A 413 -9.90 31.15 -10.95
CA LYS A 413 -9.97 30.19 -12.05
C LYS A 413 -10.36 28.81 -11.53
N ILE A 414 -11.36 28.20 -12.17
CA ILE A 414 -11.76 26.81 -11.94
C ILE A 414 -11.69 26.09 -13.28
N ILE A 415 -10.91 25.00 -13.35
CA ILE A 415 -10.72 24.21 -14.56
C ILE A 415 -11.15 22.76 -14.28
N PRO A 416 -12.14 22.22 -15.02
CA PRO A 416 -12.50 20.81 -14.92
C PRO A 416 -11.45 19.93 -15.60
N VAL A 417 -11.20 18.76 -15.03
CA VAL A 417 -10.30 17.74 -15.57
C VAL A 417 -11.08 16.45 -15.80
N TYR A 418 -11.26 16.09 -17.06
CA TYR A 418 -11.98 14.89 -17.48
C TYR A 418 -11.03 13.74 -17.82
N TRP A 419 -11.55 12.51 -17.74
CA TRP A 419 -10.78 11.29 -17.94
C TRP A 419 -11.48 10.24 -18.81
N SER A 420 -10.79 9.78 -19.85
CA SER A 420 -11.34 8.89 -20.88
C SER A 420 -11.58 7.45 -20.40
N LYS A 421 -10.79 6.95 -19.43
CA LYS A 421 -10.91 5.58 -18.90
C LYS A 421 -11.80 5.47 -17.67
N CYS A 422 -12.80 6.34 -17.52
CA CYS A 422 -13.88 5.99 -16.61
C CYS A 422 -14.59 4.77 -17.22
N LYS A 423 -14.30 3.56 -16.70
CA LYS A 423 -15.07 2.35 -16.98
C LYS A 423 -16.46 2.55 -16.38
N VAL A 424 -17.28 3.38 -17.01
CA VAL A 424 -18.72 3.17 -16.96
C VAL A 424 -18.88 1.77 -17.55
N LYS A 425 -19.28 0.79 -16.72
CA LYS A 425 -19.66 -0.53 -17.23
C LYS A 425 -20.52 -0.26 -18.45
N ASN A 426 -20.18 -0.85 -19.60
CA ASN A 426 -21.01 -0.87 -20.80
C ASN A 426 -22.39 -1.44 -20.44
N THR A 427 -23.25 -0.66 -19.80
CA THR A 427 -24.56 -0.44 -20.37
C THR A 427 -24.27 0.39 -21.60
N GLU A 428 -24.31 -0.25 -22.76
CA GLU A 428 -24.74 0.41 -23.98
C GLU A 428 -26.06 1.11 -23.64
N LEU A 429 -25.96 2.31 -23.10
CA LEU A 429 -27.05 3.25 -23.10
C LEU A 429 -27.12 3.70 -24.53
N SER A 430 -27.86 2.92 -25.31
CA SER A 430 -28.56 3.44 -26.47
C SER A 430 -29.03 4.84 -26.12
N LEU A 431 -28.50 5.83 -26.86
CA LEU A 431 -28.89 7.25 -26.87
C LEU A 431 -30.40 7.48 -27.10
N GLN A 432 -31.21 6.42 -27.07
CA GLN A 432 -32.63 6.39 -27.36
C GLN A 432 -33.49 5.95 -26.16
N SER A 433 -32.91 5.61 -24.99
CA SER A 433 -33.71 5.10 -23.88
C SER A 433 -33.19 5.44 -22.49
N GLN A 434 -33.14 6.72 -22.11
CA GLN A 434 -33.16 7.13 -20.69
C GLN A 434 -33.84 8.49 -20.53
N SER A 435 -35.13 8.46 -20.20
CA SER A 435 -35.84 9.58 -19.57
C SER A 435 -35.48 9.67 -18.06
N GLN A 436 -34.18 9.63 -17.75
CA GLN A 436 -33.66 9.89 -16.40
C GLN A 436 -33.27 11.36 -16.32
N PHE A 437 -33.71 12.03 -15.26
CA PHE A 437 -33.46 13.45 -15.00
C PHE A 437 -31.95 13.73 -15.04
N LEU A 438 -31.49 14.42 -16.09
CA LEU A 438 -30.13 14.95 -16.17
C LEU A 438 -30.06 16.18 -15.28
N HIS A 439 -29.09 16.22 -14.36
CA HIS A 439 -28.87 17.37 -13.50
C HIS A 439 -28.60 18.62 -14.36
N PRO A 440 -29.34 19.74 -14.19
CA PRO A 440 -29.31 20.88 -15.12
C PRO A 440 -27.97 21.62 -15.19
N LEU A 441 -27.10 21.40 -14.20
CA LEU A 441 -25.75 21.96 -14.16
C LEU A 441 -24.67 21.00 -14.67
N GLN A 442 -25.00 19.74 -14.95
CA GLN A 442 -24.01 18.72 -15.35
C GLN A 442 -24.06 18.50 -16.86
N CYS A 443 -22.90 18.44 -17.51
CA CYS A 443 -22.83 18.03 -18.92
C CYS A 443 -22.97 16.52 -19.09
N GLU A 444 -23.13 16.06 -20.33
CA GLU A 444 -23.20 14.63 -20.67
C GLU A 444 -21.92 13.85 -20.28
N PHE A 445 -20.79 14.56 -20.19
CA PHE A 445 -19.49 14.01 -19.81
C PHE A 445 -19.20 14.05 -18.32
N TYR A 446 -20.14 14.51 -17.50
CA TYR A 446 -19.96 14.58 -16.04
C TYR A 446 -19.51 13.25 -15.38
N PRO A 447 -19.93 12.04 -15.83
CA PRO A 447 -19.40 10.77 -15.30
C PRO A 447 -17.89 10.57 -15.53
N HIS A 448 -17.29 11.32 -16.46
CA HIS A 448 -15.85 11.32 -16.75
C HIS A 448 -15.10 12.41 -15.99
N LEU A 449 -15.79 13.24 -15.19
CA LEU A 449 -15.17 14.32 -14.42
C LEU A 449 -14.36 13.75 -13.26
N MET A 450 -13.04 13.91 -13.34
CA MET A 450 -12.14 13.37 -12.34
C MET A 450 -11.91 14.35 -11.18
N SER A 451 -11.60 15.61 -11.51
CA SER A 451 -11.31 16.67 -10.55
C SER A 451 -11.54 18.07 -11.12
N PHE A 452 -11.49 19.06 -10.24
CA PHE A 452 -11.39 20.47 -10.55
C PHE A 452 -10.06 21.00 -10.01
N THR A 453 -9.35 21.75 -10.85
CA THR A 453 -8.22 22.57 -10.44
C THR A 453 -8.75 23.97 -10.12
N VAL A 454 -8.59 24.41 -8.87
CA VAL A 454 -9.09 25.71 -8.40
C VAL A 454 -7.90 26.59 -8.05
N CYS A 455 -7.83 27.79 -8.62
CA CYS A 455 -6.77 28.76 -8.37
C CYS A 455 -7.36 30.14 -8.08
N PHE A 456 -6.78 30.86 -7.12
CA PHE A 456 -7.00 32.30 -6.93
C PHE A 456 -5.72 32.90 -6.34
N THR A 457 -5.56 34.22 -6.38
CA THR A 457 -4.33 34.89 -5.94
C THR A 457 -4.59 35.94 -4.87
N SER A 458 -3.59 36.19 -4.04
CA SER A 458 -3.40 37.45 -3.33
C SER A 458 -2.62 38.44 -4.21
N PHE A 459 -1.96 39.46 -3.65
CA PHE A 459 -1.01 40.26 -4.43
C PHE A 459 0.25 39.48 -4.76
N ASN A 460 0.85 38.79 -3.80
CA ASN A 460 2.17 38.18 -3.97
C ASN A 460 2.15 36.64 -4.03
N GLU A 461 1.00 36.01 -3.82
CA GLU A 461 0.88 34.54 -3.82
C GLU A 461 -0.29 34.06 -4.67
N GLY A 462 -0.13 32.91 -5.33
CA GLY A 462 -1.20 32.16 -5.98
C GLY A 462 -1.49 30.85 -5.26
N TYR A 463 -2.75 30.56 -4.95
CA TYR A 463 -3.17 29.38 -4.21
C TYR A 463 -3.85 28.38 -5.14
N LEU A 464 -3.26 27.19 -5.29
CA LEU A 464 -3.79 26.13 -6.14
C LEU A 464 -4.33 24.97 -5.28
N TYR A 465 -5.57 24.58 -5.56
CA TYR A 465 -6.27 23.50 -4.88
C TYR A 465 -6.68 22.41 -5.86
N HIS A 466 -6.61 21.18 -5.36
CA HIS A 466 -7.19 20.01 -6.00
C HIS A 466 -8.52 19.69 -5.33
N VAL A 467 -9.56 19.53 -6.15
CA VAL A 467 -10.91 19.22 -5.69
C VAL A 467 -11.41 18.00 -6.47
N PRO A 468 -11.75 16.87 -5.83
CA PRO A 468 -12.21 15.69 -6.55
C PRO A 468 -13.59 15.95 -7.17
N GLY A 469 -13.79 15.49 -8.41
CA GLY A 469 -15.02 15.68 -9.18
C GLY A 469 -16.23 15.01 -8.50
N HIS A 470 -15.99 13.83 -7.93
CA HIS A 470 -16.96 13.05 -7.18
C HIS A 470 -16.54 12.88 -5.72
N LEU A 471 -17.51 13.03 -4.81
CA LEU A 471 -17.32 12.86 -3.38
C LEU A 471 -17.04 11.38 -3.04
N ARG A 472 -15.83 11.09 -2.57
CA ARG A 472 -15.38 9.76 -2.17
C ARG A 472 -15.65 9.52 -0.68
N LYS A 473 -15.77 8.25 -0.26
CA LYS A 473 -15.79 7.89 1.17
C LYS A 473 -14.46 8.33 1.82
N ARG A 474 -14.51 8.77 3.09
CA ARG A 474 -13.30 9.12 3.87
C ARG A 474 -12.25 8.00 3.76
N GLY A 475 -11.00 8.36 3.45
CA GLY A 475 -9.88 7.43 3.27
C GLY A 475 -9.63 6.89 1.86
N ARG A 476 -10.38 7.31 0.82
CA ARG A 476 -10.08 6.97 -0.59
C ARG A 476 -9.87 8.22 -1.47
N GLY A 477 -8.75 8.29 -2.19
CA GLY A 477 -8.40 9.42 -3.08
C GLY A 477 -7.78 10.62 -2.35
N CYS A 478 -7.48 11.68 -3.11
CA CYS A 478 -6.69 12.83 -2.63
C CYS A 478 -7.48 13.86 -1.80
N GLY A 479 -8.81 13.70 -1.65
CA GLY A 479 -9.65 14.67 -0.92
C GLY A 479 -9.57 16.10 -1.49
N VAL A 480 -10.25 17.05 -0.83
CA VAL A 480 -10.03 18.47 -1.12
C VAL A 480 -8.76 18.90 -0.39
N GLN A 481 -7.78 19.43 -1.11
CA GLN A 481 -6.53 19.88 -0.49
C GLN A 481 -5.84 20.95 -1.32
N ARG A 482 -5.05 21.78 -0.64
CA ARG A 482 -4.14 22.72 -1.29
C ARG A 482 -2.93 21.96 -1.81
N ILE A 483 -2.61 22.15 -3.08
CA ILE A 483 -1.55 21.39 -3.77
C ILE A 483 -0.33 22.24 -4.12
N ALA A 484 -0.46 23.56 -4.18
CA ALA A 484 0.67 24.47 -4.41
C ALA A 484 0.36 25.89 -3.92
N THR A 485 1.43 26.61 -3.55
CA THR A 485 1.41 28.06 -3.37
C THR A 485 2.50 28.66 -4.27
N TYR A 486 2.13 29.56 -5.17
CA TYR A 486 3.01 30.20 -6.16
C TYR A 486 3.45 31.56 -5.64
N PRO A 487 4.71 31.75 -5.24
CA PRO A 487 5.20 33.07 -4.88
C PRO A 487 5.55 33.87 -6.14
N PHE A 488 4.97 35.05 -6.29
CA PHE A 488 5.24 35.98 -7.39
C PHE A 488 6.37 36.94 -7.02
N THR A 489 7.15 37.40 -8.01
CA THR A 489 8.28 38.31 -7.73
C THR A 489 7.84 39.77 -7.52
N ALA A 490 6.62 40.10 -7.93
CA ALA A 490 5.96 41.38 -7.75
C ALA A 490 4.44 41.19 -7.70
N PRO A 491 3.65 42.20 -7.28
CA PRO A 491 2.20 42.09 -7.21
C PRO A 491 1.58 41.63 -8.54
N VAL A 492 0.77 40.56 -8.48
CA VAL A 492 0.10 39.98 -9.63
C VAL A 492 -1.14 40.79 -10.00
N ARG A 493 -1.34 41.00 -11.31
CA ARG A 493 -2.51 41.66 -11.87
C ARG A 493 -3.49 40.66 -12.48
N LYS A 494 -2.98 39.73 -13.29
CA LYS A 494 -3.77 38.70 -13.97
C LYS A 494 -3.00 37.38 -14.05
N ILE A 495 -3.75 36.28 -14.09
CA ILE A 495 -3.19 34.94 -14.33
C ILE A 495 -3.88 34.26 -15.51
N ALA A 496 -3.12 33.41 -16.20
CA ALA A 496 -3.62 32.45 -17.18
C ALA A 496 -3.07 31.05 -16.86
N LEU A 497 -3.91 30.02 -16.98
CA LEU A 497 -3.57 28.64 -16.66
C LEU A 497 -3.61 27.77 -17.93
N GLU A 498 -2.45 27.26 -18.30
CA GLU A 498 -2.29 26.16 -19.25
C GLU A 498 -2.43 24.81 -18.54
N PRO A 499 -2.50 23.66 -19.26
CA PRO A 499 -2.44 22.33 -18.63
C PRO A 499 -1.28 22.12 -17.66
N SER A 500 -0.11 22.65 -18.02
CA SER A 500 1.16 22.35 -17.37
C SER A 500 1.91 23.59 -16.90
N LEU A 501 1.41 24.80 -17.20
CA LEU A 501 2.06 26.06 -16.88
C LEU A 501 1.07 27.09 -16.30
N LEU A 502 1.57 27.95 -15.43
CA LEU A 502 0.87 29.13 -14.91
C LEU A 502 1.59 30.37 -15.40
N HIS A 503 0.88 31.26 -16.09
CA HIS A 503 1.40 32.58 -16.44
C HIS A 503 0.82 33.62 -15.48
N ALA A 504 1.68 34.34 -14.78
CA ALA A 504 1.34 35.44 -13.91
C ALA A 504 1.86 36.75 -14.51
N LEU A 505 0.95 37.65 -14.86
CA LEU A 505 1.30 39.02 -15.22
C LEU A 505 1.42 39.82 -13.93
N THR A 506 2.65 40.15 -13.55
CA THR A 506 2.98 40.98 -12.40
C THR A 506 3.26 42.42 -12.84
N GLU A 507 3.45 43.33 -11.88
CA GLU A 507 3.78 44.72 -12.19
C GLU A 507 5.13 44.89 -12.91
N THR A 508 6.02 43.89 -12.81
CA THR A 508 7.35 43.91 -13.42
C THR A 508 7.39 43.20 -14.77
N GLY A 509 6.43 42.32 -15.07
CA GLY A 509 6.34 41.63 -16.35
C GLY A 509 5.54 40.32 -16.29
N LEU A 510 5.86 39.40 -17.19
CA LEU A 510 5.23 38.09 -17.29
C LEU A 510 6.15 37.01 -16.71
N GLU A 511 5.66 36.33 -15.69
CA GLU A 511 6.28 35.19 -15.02
C GLU A 511 5.56 33.90 -15.43
N THR A 512 6.29 32.85 -15.79
CA THR A 512 5.73 31.55 -16.15
C THR A 512 6.25 30.47 -15.20
N TYR A 513 5.36 29.76 -14.51
CA TYR A 513 5.68 28.72 -13.54
C TYR A 513 5.19 27.33 -13.99
N THR A 514 5.82 26.25 -13.50
CA THR A 514 5.29 24.88 -13.67
C THR A 514 4.01 24.66 -12.86
N LEU A 515 2.99 24.07 -13.48
CA LEU A 515 1.69 23.83 -12.83
C LEU A 515 1.66 22.48 -12.12
N ARG A 516 1.28 22.46 -10.83
CA ARG A 516 1.26 21.25 -9.99
C ARG A 516 0.04 20.36 -10.18
N SER A 517 -1.02 20.85 -10.85
CA SER A 517 -2.26 20.09 -11.08
C SER A 517 -2.05 18.78 -11.84
N GLY A 518 -1.04 18.71 -12.72
CA GLY A 518 -0.70 17.52 -13.48
C GLY A 518 -0.33 16.31 -12.60
N TYR A 519 0.37 16.54 -11.49
CA TYR A 519 0.75 15.47 -10.54
C TYR A 519 -0.49 14.83 -9.93
N TYR A 520 -1.43 15.65 -9.47
CA TYR A 520 -2.67 15.19 -8.83
C TYR A 520 -3.67 14.59 -9.84
N THR A 521 -3.71 15.14 -11.05
CA THR A 521 -4.42 14.56 -12.18
C THR A 521 -3.97 13.11 -12.40
N VAL A 522 -2.67 12.89 -12.46
CA VAL A 522 -2.07 11.56 -12.63
C VAL A 522 -2.37 10.64 -11.43
N MET A 523 -2.26 11.16 -10.20
CA MET A 523 -2.56 10.41 -8.98
C MET A 523 -3.99 9.91 -8.92
N GLU A 524 -4.94 10.65 -9.48
CA GLU A 524 -6.34 10.23 -9.56
C GLU A 524 -6.66 9.36 -10.77
N ALA A 525 -5.99 9.60 -11.90
CA ALA A 525 -6.23 8.89 -13.15
C ALA A 525 -5.62 7.48 -13.17
N GLU A 526 -4.52 7.28 -12.45
CA GLU A 526 -3.69 6.07 -12.54
C GLU A 526 -3.49 5.38 -11.20
N ASN A 527 -3.38 4.05 -11.23
CA ASN A 527 -3.12 3.26 -10.03
C ASN A 527 -1.61 3.23 -9.71
N ILE A 528 -1.15 4.21 -8.93
CA ILE A 528 0.26 4.34 -8.51
C ILE A 528 0.55 3.55 -7.23
N SER A 529 -0.47 2.94 -6.59
CA SER A 529 -0.27 2.09 -5.41
C SER A 529 0.59 0.86 -5.70
N ASN A 530 0.66 0.42 -6.95
CA ASN A 530 1.57 -0.64 -7.39
C ASN A 530 2.92 -0.06 -7.80
N SER A 531 3.76 0.26 -6.81
CA SER A 531 5.11 0.83 -6.99
C SER A 531 6.04 0.00 -7.87
N LYS A 532 5.70 -1.27 -8.15
CA LYS A 532 6.47 -2.14 -9.05
C LYS A 532 6.14 -1.93 -10.53
N VAL A 533 4.97 -1.38 -10.89
CA VAL A 533 4.52 -1.27 -12.30
C VAL A 533 4.38 0.18 -12.74
N ASN A 534 3.97 1.07 -11.84
CA ASN A 534 3.75 2.47 -12.15
C ASN A 534 4.33 3.35 -11.03
N ALA A 535 4.87 4.49 -11.41
CA ALA A 535 5.37 5.51 -10.49
C ALA A 535 4.94 6.89 -10.99
N CYS A 536 4.83 7.83 -10.07
CA CYS A 536 4.64 9.24 -10.37
C CYS A 536 5.70 10.03 -9.61
N PRO A 537 6.35 11.02 -10.24
CA PRO A 537 7.18 11.97 -9.52
C PRO A 537 6.44 12.57 -8.31
N GLY A 538 7.17 12.83 -7.21
CA GLY A 538 6.60 13.37 -5.98
C GLY A 538 6.01 14.78 -6.15
N GLY A 539 4.92 15.08 -5.44
CA GLY A 539 4.30 16.41 -5.45
C GLY A 539 5.00 17.45 -4.55
N ASP A 540 5.97 17.01 -3.76
CA ASP A 540 6.84 17.77 -2.84
C ASP A 540 7.99 18.49 -3.55
N ILE A 541 8.16 18.26 -4.86
CA ILE A 541 9.19 18.91 -5.66
C ILE A 541 8.92 20.44 -5.72
N PRO A 542 9.94 21.29 -5.52
CA PRO A 542 9.76 22.74 -5.54
C PRO A 542 9.31 23.25 -6.91
N ILE A 543 8.47 24.28 -6.92
CA ILE A 543 7.93 24.89 -8.15
C ILE A 543 9.07 25.56 -8.93
N CYS A 544 9.04 25.47 -10.26
CA CYS A 544 10.01 26.11 -11.14
C CYS A 544 9.42 27.39 -11.75
N LEU A 545 10.12 28.51 -11.61
CA LEU A 545 9.92 29.71 -12.45
C LEU A 545 10.66 29.46 -13.77
N VAL A 546 9.93 29.11 -14.82
CA VAL A 546 10.48 28.67 -16.10
C VAL A 546 10.65 29.76 -17.16
N GLY A 547 9.94 30.89 -16.99
CA GLY A 547 10.03 32.04 -17.87
C GLY A 547 9.86 33.34 -17.11
N LEU A 548 10.67 34.33 -17.45
CA LEU A 548 10.58 35.69 -16.91
C LEU A 548 10.84 36.66 -18.07
N ARG A 549 9.83 37.43 -18.47
CA ARG A 549 9.97 38.43 -19.54
C ARG A 549 9.36 39.76 -19.11
N PRO A 550 10.08 40.89 -19.24
CA PRO A 550 9.53 42.18 -18.94
C PRO A 550 8.49 42.58 -19.99
N PHE A 551 7.29 42.92 -19.53
CA PHE A 551 6.26 43.58 -20.34
C PHE A 551 5.76 44.77 -19.54
N GLN A 552 5.75 45.96 -20.15
CA GLN A 552 5.31 47.18 -19.48
C GLN A 552 3.91 47.58 -19.96
N GLY A 553 3.14 48.21 -19.07
CA GLY A 553 1.84 48.80 -19.43
C GLY A 553 0.77 47.79 -19.87
N VAL A 554 0.93 46.49 -19.61
CA VAL A 554 -0.08 45.48 -19.97
C VAL A 554 -1.32 45.66 -19.09
N LEU A 555 -2.48 45.76 -19.74
CA LEU A 555 -3.79 45.93 -19.13
C LEU A 555 -4.60 44.63 -19.13
N TYR A 556 -4.50 43.85 -20.22
CA TYR A 556 -5.25 42.60 -20.38
C TYR A 556 -4.33 41.44 -20.74
N LEU A 557 -4.65 40.26 -20.19
CA LEU A 557 -3.98 38.99 -20.42
C LEU A 557 -5.04 37.95 -20.78
N GLU A 558 -5.07 37.53 -22.05
CA GLU A 558 -6.03 36.55 -22.55
C GLU A 558 -5.32 35.32 -23.13
N LEU A 559 -5.89 34.14 -22.89
CA LEU A 559 -5.33 32.86 -23.33
C LEU A 559 -6.24 32.22 -24.38
N SER A 560 -5.70 31.94 -25.57
CA SER A 560 -6.32 31.06 -26.57
C SER A 560 -5.76 29.63 -26.45
N LEU A 561 -6.20 28.71 -27.30
CA LEU A 561 -5.68 27.34 -27.34
C LEU A 561 -4.15 27.24 -27.51
N ASP A 562 -3.53 28.15 -28.26
CA ASP A 562 -2.09 28.09 -28.61
C ASP A 562 -1.37 29.45 -28.50
N ARG A 563 -2.04 30.49 -27.98
CA ARG A 563 -1.53 31.87 -27.95
C ARG A 563 -1.87 32.57 -26.65
N LEU A 564 -0.94 33.39 -26.18
CA LEU A 564 -1.15 34.34 -25.10
C LEU A 564 -1.19 35.76 -25.69
N VAL A 565 -2.28 36.47 -25.43
CA VAL A 565 -2.52 37.82 -25.96
C VAL A 565 -2.36 38.82 -24.83
N LEU A 566 -1.47 39.79 -25.04
CA LEU A 566 -1.23 40.91 -24.13
C LEU A 566 -1.72 42.19 -24.82
N ILE A 567 -2.56 42.96 -24.14
CA ILE A 567 -2.95 44.29 -24.63
C ILE A 567 -2.32 45.30 -23.70
N SER A 568 -1.36 46.07 -24.23
CA SER A 568 -0.63 47.06 -23.47
C SER A 568 -0.97 48.48 -23.92
N LYS A 569 -0.77 49.44 -23.02
CA LYS A 569 -0.96 50.87 -23.29
C LYS A 569 0.39 51.56 -23.21
N GLU A 570 0.85 52.08 -24.35
CA GLU A 570 2.06 52.90 -24.47
C GLU A 570 1.67 54.33 -24.86
N GLU A 571 1.92 55.30 -23.96
CA GLU A 571 1.63 56.73 -24.12
C GLU A 571 0.19 57.05 -24.57
N ILE A 572 -0.07 56.99 -25.89
CA ILE A 572 -1.31 57.38 -26.59
C ILE A 572 -1.93 56.21 -27.37
N ARG A 573 -1.23 55.08 -27.59
CA ARG A 573 -1.72 53.96 -28.41
C ARG A 573 -1.70 52.64 -27.65
N HIS A 574 -2.68 51.79 -27.95
CA HIS A 574 -2.69 50.42 -27.47
C HIS A 574 -1.92 49.54 -28.44
N THR A 575 -1.16 48.59 -27.92
CA THR A 575 -0.46 47.57 -28.70
C THR A 575 -0.95 46.20 -28.29
N ILE A 576 -1.19 45.35 -29.28
CA ILE A 576 -1.57 43.95 -29.09
C ILE A 576 -0.32 43.13 -29.36
N THR A 577 0.16 42.43 -28.35
CA THR A 577 1.26 41.49 -28.45
C THR A 577 0.70 40.08 -28.38
N ILE A 578 0.87 39.32 -29.46
CA ILE A 578 0.42 37.92 -29.59
C ILE A 578 1.64 37.04 -29.48
N LEU A 579 1.69 36.26 -28.41
CA LEU A 579 2.76 35.34 -28.12
C LEU A 579 2.30 33.92 -28.44
N LYS A 580 2.97 33.27 -29.40
CA LYS A 580 2.68 31.87 -29.72
C LYS A 580 3.32 30.96 -28.66
N LEU A 581 2.50 30.12 -28.03
CA LEU A 581 2.94 29.20 -26.98
C LEU A 581 3.79 28.06 -27.58
N PRO A 582 4.83 27.62 -26.86
CA PRO A 582 5.58 26.42 -27.24
C PRO A 582 4.70 25.18 -27.12
N SER A 583 4.94 24.17 -27.95
CA SER A 583 4.27 22.89 -27.76
C SER A 583 4.79 22.19 -26.50
N HIS A 584 4.02 21.24 -25.96
CA HIS A 584 4.47 20.40 -24.85
C HIS A 584 5.73 19.59 -25.18
N PHE A 585 6.00 19.35 -26.47
CA PHE A 585 7.24 18.73 -26.93
C PHE A 585 8.43 19.69 -26.85
N ASP A 586 8.24 20.97 -27.16
CA ASP A 586 9.30 21.98 -27.11
C ASP A 586 9.71 22.22 -25.65
N ILE A 587 8.73 22.39 -24.77
CA ILE A 587 8.95 22.51 -23.31
C ILE A 587 9.72 21.28 -22.79
N TYR A 588 9.31 20.07 -23.18
CA TYR A 588 10.00 18.85 -22.80
C TYR A 588 11.46 18.85 -23.27
N LYS A 589 11.72 19.16 -24.54
CA LYS A 589 13.07 19.17 -25.10
C LYS A 589 13.97 20.19 -24.40
N ASP A 590 13.47 21.39 -24.15
CA ASP A 590 14.21 22.45 -23.47
C ASP A 590 14.56 22.06 -22.03
N MET A 591 13.61 21.46 -21.29
CA MET A 591 13.84 20.94 -19.95
C MET A 591 14.88 19.81 -19.92
N ILE A 592 14.80 18.85 -20.85
CA ILE A 592 15.75 17.74 -20.92
C ILE A 592 17.15 18.23 -21.31
N GLN A 593 17.25 19.11 -22.30
CA GLN A 593 18.54 19.66 -22.73
C GLN A 593 19.24 20.38 -21.58
N LEU A 594 18.50 21.19 -20.80
CA LEU A 594 19.07 21.86 -19.65
C LEU A 594 19.41 20.90 -18.51
N ALA A 595 18.60 19.85 -18.30
CA ALA A 595 18.89 18.82 -17.32
C ALA A 595 20.16 18.04 -17.64
N GLU A 596 20.41 17.75 -18.93
CA GLU A 596 21.60 17.05 -19.40
C GLU A 596 22.86 17.92 -19.28
N LEU A 597 22.78 19.21 -19.64
CA LEU A 597 23.88 20.17 -19.50
C LEU A 597 24.33 20.35 -18.04
N ASN A 598 23.41 20.25 -17.08
CA ASN A 598 23.68 20.49 -15.66
C ASN A 598 23.69 19.21 -14.81
N LYS A 599 23.77 18.04 -15.43
CA LYS A 599 23.69 16.75 -14.74
C LYS A 599 24.77 16.59 -13.67
N GLU A 600 25.99 17.07 -13.95
CA GLU A 600 27.12 17.00 -13.03
C GLU A 600 27.15 18.18 -12.05
N SER A 601 26.82 19.39 -12.52
CA SER A 601 26.87 20.62 -11.72
C SER A 601 25.76 20.71 -10.67
N SER A 602 24.56 20.17 -10.96
CA SER A 602 23.40 20.26 -10.06
C SER A 602 22.50 19.00 -10.13
N PRO A 603 22.87 17.90 -9.45
CA PRO A 603 22.11 16.64 -9.52
C PRO A 603 20.63 16.76 -9.11
N HIS A 604 20.33 17.61 -8.11
CA HIS A 604 18.96 17.88 -7.68
C HIS A 604 18.17 18.70 -8.71
N GLY A 605 18.81 19.67 -9.37
CA GLY A 605 18.18 20.45 -10.45
C GLY A 605 17.86 19.59 -11.67
N CYS A 606 18.78 18.67 -12.00
CA CYS A 606 18.56 17.66 -13.03
C CYS A 606 17.34 16.77 -12.71
N SER A 607 17.25 16.23 -11.49
CA SER A 607 16.08 15.42 -11.07
C SER A 607 14.78 16.17 -11.25
N GLN A 608 14.73 17.41 -10.76
CA GLN A 608 13.56 18.25 -10.80
C GLN A 608 13.10 18.50 -12.23
N LEU A 609 14.02 18.87 -13.14
CA LEU A 609 13.68 19.08 -14.55
C LEU A 609 13.20 17.80 -15.23
N LEU A 610 13.81 16.64 -14.93
CA LEU A 610 13.34 15.36 -15.46
C LEU A 610 11.92 15.03 -14.99
N CYS A 611 11.62 15.28 -13.70
CA CYS A 611 10.29 15.08 -13.12
C CYS A 611 9.24 16.03 -13.72
N GLU A 612 9.56 17.32 -13.84
CA GLU A 612 8.66 18.32 -14.44
C GLU A 612 8.38 18.01 -15.91
N ALA A 613 9.43 17.71 -16.69
CA ALA A 613 9.31 17.35 -18.09
C ALA A 613 8.45 16.08 -18.28
N HIS A 614 8.60 15.11 -17.39
CA HIS A 614 7.77 13.90 -17.39
C HIS A 614 6.30 14.19 -17.11
N ILE A 615 6.00 15.05 -16.12
CA ILE A 615 4.62 15.43 -15.81
C ILE A 615 3.99 16.28 -16.90
N VAL A 616 4.74 17.17 -17.57
CA VAL A 616 4.25 17.88 -18.76
C VAL A 616 3.72 16.87 -19.78
N LEU A 617 4.54 15.91 -20.20
CA LEU A 617 4.14 14.89 -21.19
C LEU A 617 2.96 14.04 -20.71
N ARG A 618 2.96 13.61 -19.45
CA ARG A 618 1.91 12.75 -18.89
C ARG A 618 0.56 13.49 -18.77
N THR A 619 0.59 14.76 -18.38
CA THR A 619 -0.60 15.63 -18.32
C THR A 619 -1.17 15.85 -19.70
N TRP A 620 -0.32 16.13 -20.69
CA TRP A 620 -0.75 16.31 -22.09
C TRP A 620 -1.26 15.00 -22.71
N PHE A 621 -0.65 13.86 -22.40
CA PHE A 621 -1.15 12.55 -22.83
C PHE A 621 -2.60 12.33 -22.37
N HIS A 622 -2.90 12.69 -21.11
CA HIS A 622 -4.24 12.59 -20.55
C HIS A 622 -5.21 13.58 -21.19
N ARG A 623 -4.80 14.84 -21.37
CA ARG A 623 -5.61 15.87 -22.04
C ARG A 623 -5.91 15.53 -23.51
N LEU A 624 -4.94 15.00 -24.25
CA LEU A 624 -5.15 14.57 -25.63
C LEU A 624 -6.07 13.34 -25.71
N SER A 625 -5.93 12.41 -24.76
CA SER A 625 -6.83 11.26 -24.64
C SER A 625 -8.27 11.67 -24.39
N TRP A 626 -8.50 12.76 -23.64
CA TRP A 626 -9.81 13.38 -23.50
C TRP A 626 -10.28 14.04 -24.80
N ALA A 627 -9.43 14.88 -25.41
CA ALA A 627 -9.74 15.57 -26.66
C ALA A 627 -10.11 14.60 -27.79
N LEU A 628 -9.60 13.36 -27.77
CA LEU A 628 -9.96 12.30 -28.72
C LEU A 628 -11.44 11.88 -28.64
N LEU A 629 -12.05 11.93 -27.44
CA LEU A 629 -13.46 11.58 -27.24
C LEU A 629 -14.38 12.69 -27.77
N GLU A 630 -13.96 13.95 -27.64
CA GLU A 630 -14.66 15.12 -28.19
C GLU A 630 -14.40 15.31 -29.69
N ALA A 631 -13.38 14.64 -30.24
CA ALA A 631 -12.97 14.79 -31.62
C ALA A 631 -13.97 14.16 -32.59
N GLY A 632 -14.75 15.01 -33.26
CA GLY A 632 -15.46 14.65 -34.49
C GLY A 632 -14.47 14.38 -35.63
N ASN A 633 -14.48 15.23 -36.67
CA ASN A 633 -13.66 15.03 -37.87
C ASN A 633 -12.13 15.16 -37.66
N LYS A 634 -11.66 15.63 -36.49
CA LYS A 634 -10.22 15.83 -36.18
C LYS A 634 -9.57 14.64 -35.47
N ARG A 635 -10.24 13.48 -35.44
CA ARG A 635 -9.82 12.30 -34.66
C ARG A 635 -8.43 11.79 -35.06
N GLU A 636 -8.13 11.71 -36.36
CA GLU A 636 -6.86 11.17 -36.86
C GLU A 636 -5.64 12.00 -36.42
N GLU A 637 -5.73 13.34 -36.53
CA GLU A 637 -4.68 14.27 -36.09
C GLU A 637 -4.39 14.12 -34.59
N ILE A 638 -5.44 13.91 -33.79
CA ILE A 638 -5.30 13.74 -32.34
C ILE A 638 -4.67 12.38 -32.01
N VAL A 639 -5.02 11.30 -32.73
CA VAL A 639 -4.39 9.98 -32.56
C VAL A 639 -2.89 10.05 -32.88
N GLU A 640 -2.48 10.77 -33.92
CA GLU A 640 -1.07 10.99 -34.25
C GLU A 640 -0.34 11.72 -33.11
N LYS A 641 -0.93 12.82 -32.61
CA LYS A 641 -0.39 13.57 -31.45
C LYS A 641 -0.31 12.73 -30.18
N ILE A 642 -1.28 11.86 -29.91
CA ILE A 642 -1.24 10.92 -28.78
C ILE A 642 -0.10 9.92 -28.94
N THR A 643 0.05 9.36 -30.13
CA THR A 643 1.12 8.38 -30.43
C THR A 643 2.49 9.01 -30.24
N LEU A 644 2.68 10.23 -30.76
CA LEU A 644 3.91 10.99 -30.57
C LEU A 644 4.14 11.35 -29.09
N THR A 645 3.10 11.80 -28.38
CA THR A 645 3.22 12.10 -26.94
C THR A 645 3.59 10.85 -26.14
N LYS A 646 3.08 9.68 -26.53
CA LYS A 646 3.42 8.40 -25.91
C LYS A 646 4.89 8.02 -26.15
N THR A 647 5.43 8.21 -27.35
CA THR A 647 6.85 7.91 -27.61
C THR A 647 7.79 8.79 -26.80
N PHE A 648 7.50 10.09 -26.69
CA PHE A 648 8.23 11.02 -25.83
C PHE A 648 8.09 10.66 -24.34
N LEU A 649 6.90 10.22 -23.90
CA LEU A 649 6.66 9.78 -22.52
C LEU A 649 7.45 8.50 -22.20
N ASP A 650 7.55 7.56 -23.15
CA ASP A 650 8.35 6.34 -23.01
C ASP A 650 9.84 6.67 -22.90
N GLU A 651 10.33 7.63 -23.70
CA GLU A 651 11.72 8.14 -23.60
C GLU A 651 11.97 8.86 -22.27
N SER A 652 11.05 9.71 -21.83
CA SER A 652 11.12 10.40 -20.55
C SER A 652 11.18 9.40 -19.38
N SER A 653 10.35 8.36 -19.42
CA SER A 653 10.35 7.27 -18.44
C SER A 653 11.69 6.54 -18.40
N LEU A 654 12.29 6.28 -19.57
CA LEU A 654 13.61 5.68 -19.67
C LEU A 654 14.71 6.59 -19.06
N LYS A 655 14.65 7.91 -19.31
CA LYS A 655 15.60 8.87 -18.72
C LYS A 655 15.48 8.92 -17.20
N LEU A 656 14.27 8.91 -16.65
CA LEU A 656 14.04 8.81 -15.20
C LEU A 656 14.55 7.48 -14.63
N ALA A 657 14.29 6.36 -15.30
CA ALA A 657 14.80 5.06 -14.88
C ALA A 657 16.34 5.07 -14.81
N ASN A 658 17.01 5.55 -15.87
CA ASN A 658 18.47 5.66 -15.92
C ASN A 658 19.03 6.62 -14.86
N TYR A 659 18.29 7.69 -14.51
CA TYR A 659 18.65 8.58 -13.41
C TYR A 659 18.62 7.85 -12.06
N HIS A 660 17.53 7.13 -11.77
CA HIS A 660 17.32 6.40 -10.51
C HIS A 660 18.25 5.19 -10.34
N VAL A 661 18.60 4.49 -11.43
CA VAL A 661 19.52 3.33 -11.37
C VAL A 661 20.86 3.66 -10.72
N SER A 662 21.37 4.87 -10.94
CA SER A 662 22.67 5.33 -10.43
C SER A 662 22.65 5.86 -8.99
N ARG A 663 21.48 5.89 -8.34
CA ARG A 663 21.31 6.43 -6.98
C ARG A 663 21.77 5.44 -5.91
N LYS A 664 22.20 5.98 -4.77
CA LYS A 664 22.71 5.18 -3.64
C LYS A 664 21.61 4.79 -2.65
N GLU A 665 20.59 5.62 -2.50
CA GLU A 665 19.51 5.40 -1.54
C GLU A 665 18.51 4.34 -2.02
N GLU A 666 18.12 3.44 -1.12
CA GLU A 666 17.20 2.35 -1.42
C GLU A 666 15.85 2.80 -1.96
N LYS A 667 15.29 3.87 -1.39
CA LYS A 667 14.03 4.43 -1.87
C LYS A 667 14.14 4.98 -3.29
N GLU A 668 15.27 5.61 -3.62
CA GLU A 668 15.47 6.24 -4.92
C GLU A 668 15.81 5.25 -6.02
N TRP A 669 16.70 4.28 -5.79
CA TRP A 669 17.05 3.32 -6.85
C TRP A 669 15.96 2.28 -7.09
N LYS A 670 15.07 2.01 -6.11
CA LYS A 670 13.88 1.18 -6.33
C LYS A 670 12.90 1.79 -7.33
N LEU A 671 12.86 3.12 -7.46
CA LEU A 671 12.03 3.81 -8.46
C LEU A 671 12.48 3.52 -9.91
N ALA A 672 13.69 2.99 -10.13
CA ALA A 672 14.12 2.59 -11.47
C ALA A 672 13.21 1.51 -12.09
N LEU A 673 12.72 0.55 -11.29
CA LEU A 673 11.87 -0.55 -11.74
C LEU A 673 10.57 -0.06 -12.41
N PRO A 674 9.70 0.72 -11.74
CA PRO A 674 8.46 1.19 -12.35
C PRO A 674 8.73 2.09 -13.56
N TYR A 675 9.78 2.92 -13.55
CA TYR A 675 10.11 3.77 -14.71
C TYR A 675 10.60 2.97 -15.92
N TYR A 676 11.38 1.90 -15.73
CA TYR A 676 11.72 1.00 -16.84
C TYR A 676 10.47 0.32 -17.41
N ARG A 677 9.56 -0.14 -16.56
CA ARG A 677 8.28 -0.73 -16.99
C ARG A 677 7.40 0.27 -17.74
N LEU A 678 7.32 1.52 -17.26
CA LEU A 678 6.61 2.60 -17.93
C LEU A 678 7.19 2.92 -19.31
N SER A 679 8.52 2.82 -19.48
CA SER A 679 9.19 3.06 -20.76
C SER A 679 8.83 2.05 -21.84
N GLY A 680 8.28 0.89 -21.47
CA GLY A 680 7.93 -0.19 -22.39
C GLY A 680 9.10 -0.77 -23.18
N LYS A 681 10.34 -0.44 -22.83
CA LYS A 681 11.53 -0.97 -23.52
C LYS A 681 11.75 -2.44 -23.17
N PRO A 682 12.17 -3.27 -24.14
CA PRO A 682 12.48 -4.67 -23.86
C PRO A 682 13.70 -4.80 -22.95
N ILE A 683 13.75 -5.88 -22.19
CA ILE A 683 14.83 -6.16 -21.23
C ILE A 683 16.20 -6.17 -21.90
N SER A 684 16.29 -6.73 -23.12
CA SER A 684 17.51 -6.75 -23.92
C SER A 684 18.11 -5.36 -24.14
N PHE A 685 17.27 -4.37 -24.43
CA PHE A 685 17.69 -2.99 -24.63
C PHE A 685 18.24 -2.37 -23.33
N VAL A 686 17.58 -2.62 -22.20
CA VAL A 686 18.02 -2.11 -20.89
C VAL A 686 19.38 -2.73 -20.49
N ILE A 687 19.57 -4.02 -20.74
CA ILE A 687 20.84 -4.71 -20.51
C ILE A 687 21.94 -4.13 -21.39
N ASP A 688 21.70 -3.99 -22.70
CA ASP A 688 22.71 -3.45 -23.62
C ASP A 688 23.10 -2.01 -23.26
N GLN A 689 22.17 -1.19 -22.75
CA GLN A 689 22.48 0.16 -22.22
C GLN A 689 23.34 0.10 -20.95
N ALA A 690 22.99 -0.76 -19.99
CA ALA A 690 23.75 -0.92 -18.75
C ALA A 690 25.18 -1.41 -19.04
N LEU A 691 25.35 -2.32 -20.02
CA LEU A 691 26.66 -2.81 -20.46
C LEU A 691 27.48 -1.75 -21.19
N LYS A 692 26.87 -0.85 -21.96
CA LYS A 692 27.58 0.29 -22.58
C LYS A 692 28.05 1.28 -21.53
N ALA A 693 27.21 1.60 -20.54
CA ALA A 693 27.60 2.47 -19.44
C ALA A 693 28.76 1.90 -18.61
N ARG A 694 28.91 0.56 -18.59
CA ARG A 694 29.98 -0.17 -17.91
C ARG A 694 31.39 0.11 -18.44
N GLU A 695 31.56 0.59 -19.68
CA GLU A 695 32.90 0.96 -20.18
C GLU A 695 33.64 1.94 -19.23
N SER A 696 32.90 2.59 -18.32
CA SER A 696 33.41 3.45 -17.25
C SER A 696 33.49 2.86 -15.82
N VAL A 697 32.83 1.72 -15.49
CA VAL A 697 32.69 1.23 -14.09
C VAL A 697 32.67 -0.33 -14.00
N ASN A 698 33.40 -0.90 -13.03
CA ASN A 698 33.55 -2.37 -12.85
C ASN A 698 32.41 -3.09 -12.09
N TYR A 699 31.37 -2.40 -11.62
CA TYR A 699 30.26 -2.98 -10.84
C TYR A 699 28.89 -2.68 -11.47
N LEU A 700 27.87 -3.47 -11.14
CA LEU A 700 26.48 -3.22 -11.56
C LEU A 700 25.77 -2.31 -10.53
N PRO A 701 25.09 -1.24 -10.96
CA PRO A 701 24.31 -0.41 -10.04
C PRO A 701 23.19 -1.20 -9.36
N MET A 702 22.92 -0.92 -8.07
CA MET A 702 21.92 -1.63 -7.28
C MET A 702 20.51 -1.54 -7.87
N GLY A 703 20.12 -0.38 -8.43
CA GLY A 703 18.83 -0.23 -9.10
C GLY A 703 18.68 -1.12 -10.32
N PHE A 704 19.76 -1.38 -11.06
CA PHE A 704 19.75 -2.30 -12.20
C PHE A 704 19.66 -3.76 -11.75
N LEU A 705 20.39 -4.14 -10.69
CA LEU A 705 20.28 -5.47 -10.08
C LEU A 705 18.87 -5.74 -9.55
N HIS A 706 18.26 -4.75 -8.90
CA HIS A 706 16.88 -4.83 -8.43
C HIS A 706 15.89 -5.00 -9.59
N TYR A 707 16.03 -4.20 -10.65
CA TYR A 707 15.23 -4.33 -11.87
C TYR A 707 15.32 -5.74 -12.47
N LEU A 708 16.53 -6.26 -12.68
CA LEU A 708 16.72 -7.60 -13.23
C LEU A 708 16.09 -8.68 -12.34
N THR A 709 16.32 -8.61 -11.03
CA THR A 709 15.80 -9.59 -10.07
C THR A 709 14.27 -9.61 -10.08
N GLU A 710 13.63 -8.44 -10.02
CA GLU A 710 12.17 -8.32 -10.00
C GLU A 710 11.52 -8.73 -11.32
N VAL A 711 12.13 -8.41 -12.46
CA VAL A 711 11.62 -8.83 -13.77
C VAL A 711 11.73 -10.34 -13.95
N LEU A 712 12.80 -10.97 -13.44
CA LEU A 712 12.99 -12.43 -13.52
C LEU A 712 12.04 -13.20 -12.60
N LEU A 713 11.73 -12.66 -11.43
CA LEU A 713 10.85 -13.31 -10.45
C LEU A 713 9.36 -13.01 -10.67
N HIS A 714 9.06 -11.79 -11.11
CA HIS A 714 7.69 -11.28 -11.26
C HIS A 714 7.52 -10.53 -12.60
N PRO A 715 7.63 -11.24 -13.73
CA PRO A 715 7.45 -10.64 -15.05
C PRO A 715 6.02 -10.15 -15.26
N THR A 716 5.89 -9.01 -15.94
CA THR A 716 4.61 -8.53 -16.46
C THR A 716 4.28 -9.21 -17.79
N ILE A 717 3.01 -9.16 -18.24
CA ILE A 717 2.55 -9.78 -19.50
C ILE A 717 3.36 -9.30 -20.73
N LYS A 718 3.93 -8.09 -20.66
CA LYS A 718 4.72 -7.49 -21.75
C LYS A 718 6.19 -7.90 -21.74
N GLU A 719 6.69 -8.45 -20.62
CA GLU A 719 8.08 -8.82 -20.42
C GLU A 719 8.28 -10.28 -20.83
N ASN A 720 8.82 -10.53 -22.02
CA ASN A 720 9.19 -11.88 -22.45
C ASN A 720 10.59 -12.24 -21.92
N VAL A 721 10.66 -12.72 -20.67
CA VAL A 721 11.91 -12.98 -19.96
C VAL A 721 12.63 -14.26 -20.43
N LEU A 722 11.90 -15.21 -21.00
CA LEU A 722 12.37 -16.58 -21.29
C LEU A 722 12.95 -16.76 -22.71
N ASP A 723 13.47 -15.71 -23.33
CA ASP A 723 14.27 -15.87 -24.54
C ASP A 723 15.62 -16.53 -24.19
N SER A 724 15.99 -17.57 -24.94
CA SER A 724 17.17 -18.40 -24.69
C SER A 724 18.48 -17.61 -24.77
N VAL A 725 18.56 -16.66 -25.71
CA VAL A 725 19.75 -15.82 -25.91
C VAL A 725 19.87 -14.79 -24.79
N LEU A 726 18.75 -14.15 -24.41
CA LEU A 726 18.69 -13.18 -23.32
C LEU A 726 19.06 -13.81 -21.98
N THR A 727 18.46 -14.96 -21.67
CA THR A 727 18.68 -15.66 -20.40
C THR A 727 20.14 -16.09 -20.25
N ASP A 728 20.77 -16.56 -21.34
CA ASP A 728 22.20 -16.91 -21.34
C ASP A 728 23.12 -15.72 -21.05
N LYS A 729 22.78 -14.54 -21.58
CA LYS A 729 23.48 -13.28 -21.29
C LYS A 729 23.32 -12.89 -19.82
N ILE A 730 22.09 -12.97 -19.28
CA ILE A 730 21.80 -12.64 -17.88
C ILE A 730 22.59 -13.55 -16.93
N ILE A 731 22.61 -14.87 -17.18
CA ILE A 731 23.40 -15.84 -16.40
C ILE A 731 24.88 -15.46 -16.42
N GLY A 732 25.42 -15.09 -17.59
CA GLY A 732 26.80 -14.65 -17.72
C GLY A 732 27.12 -13.37 -16.95
N ILE A 733 26.21 -12.39 -16.98
CA ILE A 733 26.37 -11.11 -16.28
C ILE A 733 26.32 -11.29 -14.77
N LEU A 734 25.27 -11.95 -14.26
CA LEU A 734 25.10 -12.18 -12.82
C LEU A 734 26.21 -13.09 -12.27
N GLY A 735 26.56 -14.14 -13.01
CA GLY A 735 27.64 -15.06 -12.61
C GLY A 735 29.02 -14.42 -12.48
N LEU A 736 29.28 -13.32 -13.18
CA LEU A 736 30.54 -12.58 -13.08
C LEU A 736 30.51 -11.45 -12.05
N MET A 737 29.34 -10.87 -11.77
CA MET A 737 29.24 -9.57 -11.10
C MET A 737 28.34 -9.54 -9.84
N ALA A 738 27.44 -10.50 -9.67
CA ALA A 738 26.47 -10.55 -8.56
C ALA A 738 26.00 -11.99 -8.34
N ILE A 739 26.88 -12.82 -7.79
CA ILE A 739 26.60 -14.25 -7.59
C ILE A 739 25.58 -14.51 -6.49
N ASP A 740 25.53 -13.63 -5.49
CA ASP A 740 24.51 -13.57 -4.45
C ASP A 740 23.11 -13.46 -5.08
N LYS A 741 22.94 -12.55 -6.05
CA LYS A 741 21.67 -12.36 -6.77
C LYS A 741 21.36 -13.52 -7.70
N LEU A 742 22.37 -14.13 -8.31
CA LEU A 742 22.17 -15.35 -9.10
C LEU A 742 21.63 -16.48 -8.21
N ALA A 743 22.21 -16.68 -7.03
CA ALA A 743 21.75 -17.67 -6.05
C ALA A 743 20.31 -17.39 -5.62
N PHE A 744 20.03 -16.14 -5.24
CA PHE A 744 18.69 -15.69 -4.86
C PHE A 744 17.62 -15.99 -5.92
N ILE A 745 17.93 -15.76 -7.21
CA ILE A 745 17.02 -16.04 -8.33
C ILE A 745 16.86 -17.55 -8.54
N VAL A 746 17.96 -18.32 -8.49
CA VAL A 746 17.92 -19.78 -8.63
C VAL A 746 17.04 -20.42 -7.55
N LEU A 747 17.07 -19.92 -6.32
CA LEU A 747 16.25 -20.40 -5.21
C LEU A 747 14.77 -19.99 -5.32
N ARG A 748 14.41 -18.97 -6.09
CA ARG A 748 13.03 -18.45 -6.14
C ARG A 748 12.32 -18.66 -7.49
N SER A 749 13.04 -18.98 -8.57
CA SER A 749 12.45 -19.26 -9.89
C SER A 749 12.80 -20.66 -10.42
N SER A 750 11.81 -21.56 -10.44
CA SER A 750 11.96 -22.90 -11.02
C SER A 750 12.21 -22.86 -12.54
N GLN A 751 11.55 -21.93 -13.24
CA GLN A 751 11.72 -21.73 -14.69
C GLN A 751 13.16 -21.31 -15.02
N PHE A 752 13.71 -20.34 -14.29
CA PHE A 752 15.09 -19.90 -14.50
C PHE A 752 16.09 -20.99 -14.15
N ARG A 753 15.87 -21.72 -13.04
CA ARG A 753 16.73 -22.85 -12.63
C ARG A 753 16.84 -23.95 -13.68
N SER A 754 15.75 -24.24 -14.39
CA SER A 754 15.73 -25.28 -15.43
C SER A 754 16.53 -24.91 -16.69
N PHE A 755 16.90 -23.64 -16.85
CA PHE A 755 17.54 -23.13 -18.04
C PHE A 755 19.07 -23.14 -17.93
N LYS A 756 19.76 -23.90 -18.80
CA LYS A 756 21.25 -24.01 -18.82
C LYS A 756 21.87 -24.29 -17.44
N THR A 757 21.24 -25.20 -16.69
CA THR A 757 21.66 -25.68 -15.36
C THR A 757 23.16 -25.96 -15.26
N LYS A 758 23.74 -26.62 -16.27
CA LYS A 758 25.18 -26.93 -16.32
C LYS A 758 26.08 -25.68 -16.33
N LYS A 759 25.71 -24.64 -17.09
CA LYS A 759 26.49 -23.39 -17.13
C LYS A 759 26.45 -22.67 -15.78
N MET A 760 25.28 -22.61 -15.15
CA MET A 760 25.15 -22.02 -13.80
C MET A 760 25.97 -22.79 -12.78
N TYR A 761 25.90 -24.11 -12.83
CA TYR A 761 26.71 -24.99 -11.98
C TYR A 761 28.22 -24.74 -12.15
N ASP A 762 28.73 -24.67 -13.39
CA ASP A 762 30.15 -24.40 -13.66
C ASP A 762 30.61 -23.03 -13.11
N ILE A 763 29.73 -22.02 -13.16
CA ILE A 763 29.98 -20.69 -12.59
C ILE A 763 30.10 -20.77 -11.06
N PHE A 764 29.13 -21.37 -10.38
CA PHE A 764 29.16 -21.54 -8.91
C PHE A 764 30.34 -22.39 -8.47
N LYS A 765 30.64 -23.48 -9.17
CA LYS A 765 31.80 -24.35 -8.91
C LYS A 765 33.11 -23.55 -8.99
N LYS A 766 33.28 -22.76 -10.05
CA LYS A 766 34.48 -21.92 -10.21
C LYS A 766 34.59 -20.87 -9.11
N TYR A 767 33.49 -20.20 -8.76
CA TYR A 767 33.48 -19.16 -7.74
C TYR A 767 33.78 -19.72 -6.34
N LEU A 768 33.03 -20.74 -5.91
CA LEU A 768 33.11 -21.29 -4.57
C LEU A 768 34.46 -21.99 -4.31
N ILE A 769 34.99 -22.73 -5.30
CA ILE A 769 36.31 -23.39 -5.18
C ILE A 769 37.48 -22.38 -5.19
N GLN A 770 37.33 -21.24 -5.88
CA GLN A 770 38.40 -20.22 -5.95
C GLN A 770 38.32 -19.19 -4.82
N SER A 771 37.20 -19.10 -4.12
CA SER A 771 37.02 -18.16 -3.01
C SER A 771 37.79 -18.62 -1.77
N LYS A 772 38.49 -17.69 -1.11
CA LYS A 772 39.16 -17.93 0.19
C LYS A 772 38.28 -17.54 1.39
N SER A 773 37.10 -16.96 1.13
CA SER A 773 36.14 -16.53 2.15
C SER A 773 35.17 -17.64 2.48
N ILE A 774 34.57 -17.58 3.67
CA ILE A 774 33.45 -18.44 4.04
C ILE A 774 32.31 -18.19 3.05
N PRO A 775 31.78 -19.21 2.38
CA PRO A 775 30.74 -19.04 1.37
C PRO A 775 29.40 -18.67 2.02
N ASN A 776 28.56 -17.92 1.30
CA ASN A 776 27.22 -17.58 1.77
C ASN A 776 26.31 -18.81 1.72
N ALA A 777 25.47 -19.02 2.74
CA ALA A 777 24.54 -20.13 2.83
C ALA A 777 23.58 -20.18 1.61
N GLU A 778 23.12 -19.03 1.10
CA GLU A 778 22.26 -18.96 -0.11
C GLU A 778 22.97 -19.49 -1.36
N GLU A 779 24.26 -19.18 -1.50
CA GLU A 779 25.07 -19.59 -2.65
C GLU A 779 25.36 -21.09 -2.62
N VAL A 780 25.67 -21.63 -1.43
CA VAL A 780 25.92 -23.06 -1.24
C VAL A 780 24.63 -23.87 -1.45
N LEU A 781 23.48 -23.39 -0.95
CA LEU A 781 22.19 -24.05 -1.15
C LEU A 781 21.81 -24.07 -2.64
N ALA A 782 21.98 -22.94 -3.34
CA ALA A 782 21.76 -22.87 -4.79
C ALA A 782 22.70 -23.82 -5.56
N PHE A 783 23.98 -23.90 -5.16
CA PHE A 783 24.95 -24.81 -5.75
C PHE A 783 24.58 -26.29 -5.52
N ALA A 784 24.19 -26.66 -4.30
CA ALA A 784 23.76 -28.02 -3.96
C ALA A 784 22.53 -28.43 -4.78
N LEU A 785 21.55 -27.52 -4.93
CA LEU A 785 20.35 -27.75 -5.72
C LEU A 785 20.63 -27.93 -7.21
N LEU A 786 21.61 -27.19 -7.77
CA LEU A 786 22.04 -27.35 -9.17
C LEU A 786 22.86 -28.63 -9.40
N SER A 787 23.62 -29.07 -8.39
CA SER A 787 24.45 -30.28 -8.45
C SER A 787 23.61 -31.54 -8.65
N ASN A 788 22.45 -31.60 -7.98
CA ASN A 788 21.56 -32.74 -8.04
C ASN A 788 20.96 -32.98 -9.45
N ASN A 789 20.64 -31.89 -10.16
CA ASN A 789 20.01 -31.96 -11.48
C ASN A 789 20.96 -32.40 -12.62
N ASN A 790 22.28 -32.47 -12.38
CA ASN A 790 23.27 -32.70 -13.43
C ASN A 790 23.79 -34.15 -13.54
N GLY A 791 23.33 -35.08 -12.69
CA GLY A 791 23.56 -36.52 -12.82
C GLY A 791 25.02 -36.99 -12.74
N GLY A 792 25.37 -37.68 -11.65
CA GLY A 792 26.49 -38.62 -11.56
C GLY A 792 27.86 -38.03 -11.17
N GLY A 793 28.27 -38.30 -9.92
CA GLY A 793 29.68 -38.26 -9.48
C GLY A 793 30.21 -36.94 -8.90
N GLU A 794 29.49 -35.83 -9.06
CA GLU A 794 29.96 -34.50 -8.62
C GLU A 794 29.40 -34.03 -7.26
N GLU A 795 28.63 -34.87 -6.56
CA GLU A 795 28.05 -34.56 -5.24
C GLU A 795 29.09 -34.33 -4.13
N SER A 796 30.31 -34.86 -4.29
CA SER A 796 31.36 -34.78 -3.27
C SER A 796 31.76 -33.34 -2.92
N GLY A 797 31.82 -32.45 -3.92
CA GLY A 797 32.14 -31.04 -3.70
C GLY A 797 31.05 -30.26 -2.96
N ALA A 798 29.77 -30.59 -3.20
CA ALA A 798 28.65 -29.96 -2.49
C ALA A 798 28.63 -30.38 -1.01
N ARG A 799 28.92 -31.65 -0.72
CA ARG A 799 28.98 -32.18 0.66
C ARG A 799 30.05 -31.49 1.50
N GLU A 800 31.23 -31.27 0.92
CA GLU A 800 32.33 -30.58 1.62
C GLU A 800 31.98 -29.10 1.91
N LEU A 801 31.37 -28.41 0.96
CA LEU A 801 30.94 -27.02 1.14
C LEU A 801 29.85 -26.89 2.21
N ILE A 802 28.84 -27.79 2.21
CA ILE A 802 27.79 -27.79 3.24
C ILE A 802 28.38 -27.99 4.64
N ARG A 803 29.36 -28.89 4.80
CA ARG A 803 30.05 -29.12 6.08
C ARG A 803 30.91 -27.95 6.55
N SER A 804 31.31 -27.05 5.65
CA SER A 804 32.12 -25.88 6.00
C SER A 804 31.31 -24.65 6.41
N LEU A 805 29.98 -24.68 6.27
CA LEU A 805 29.10 -23.60 6.69
C LEU A 805 28.86 -23.58 8.21
N PRO A 806 28.64 -22.40 8.81
CA PRO A 806 28.16 -22.30 10.19
C PRO A 806 26.77 -22.93 10.35
N ASN A 807 26.59 -23.76 11.39
CA ASN A 807 25.34 -24.50 11.63
C ASN A 807 24.10 -23.59 11.66
N VAL A 808 24.18 -22.43 12.33
CA VAL A 808 23.07 -21.47 12.47
C VAL A 808 22.66 -20.88 11.11
N ALA A 809 23.61 -20.50 10.28
CA ALA A 809 23.32 -19.92 8.96
C ALA A 809 22.67 -20.97 8.03
N LEU A 810 23.05 -22.24 8.17
CA LEU A 810 22.46 -23.35 7.42
C LEU A 810 21.05 -23.69 7.91
N SER A 811 20.80 -23.67 9.22
CA SER A 811 19.45 -23.95 9.75
C SER A 811 18.46 -22.85 9.37
N GLU A 812 18.83 -21.57 9.51
CA GLU A 812 17.98 -20.43 9.14
C GLU A 812 17.53 -20.49 7.67
N ILE A 813 18.47 -20.76 6.75
CA ILE A 813 18.17 -20.79 5.32
C ILE A 813 17.31 -21.99 4.92
N LEU A 814 17.52 -23.17 5.54
CA LEU A 814 16.72 -24.36 5.27
C LEU A 814 15.30 -24.22 5.80
N ILE A 815 15.10 -23.49 6.90
CA ILE A 815 13.78 -23.13 7.40
C ILE A 815 13.07 -22.17 6.43
N GLU A 816 13.77 -21.14 5.93
CA GLU A 816 13.21 -20.20 4.94
C GLU A 816 12.79 -20.94 3.65
N HIS A 817 13.62 -21.89 3.19
CA HIS A 817 13.43 -22.62 1.94
C HIS A 817 13.00 -24.09 2.12
N HIS A 818 12.22 -24.40 3.17
CA HIS A 818 11.83 -25.76 3.56
C HIS A 818 11.11 -26.56 2.46
N TYR A 819 10.44 -25.89 1.52
CA TYR A 819 9.77 -26.52 0.39
C TYR A 819 10.71 -27.26 -0.57
N PHE A 820 12.03 -26.98 -0.54
CA PHE A 820 13.01 -27.77 -1.30
C PHE A 820 13.36 -29.11 -0.67
N LEU A 821 12.95 -29.36 0.58
CA LEU A 821 13.23 -30.63 1.26
C LEU A 821 12.29 -31.76 0.80
N LEU A 822 11.22 -31.43 0.08
CA LEU A 822 10.16 -32.36 -0.33
C LEU A 822 10.00 -32.40 -1.84
N ASP A 823 9.80 -33.61 -2.37
CA ASP A 823 9.24 -33.82 -3.70
C ASP A 823 7.74 -34.06 -3.56
N MET A 824 6.97 -32.99 -3.73
CA MET A 824 5.50 -33.03 -3.65
C MET A 824 4.92 -33.71 -4.89
N SER A 825 4.17 -34.79 -4.70
CA SER A 825 3.62 -35.50 -5.84
C SER A 825 2.34 -34.83 -6.37
N ILE A 826 2.27 -34.62 -7.70
CA ILE A 826 1.12 -33.94 -8.36
C ILE A 826 -0.13 -34.85 -8.40
N SER A 827 0.05 -36.16 -8.19
CA SER A 827 -1.02 -37.15 -8.18
C SER A 827 -1.33 -37.60 -6.75
N ASN A 828 -2.59 -37.50 -6.33
CA ASN A 828 -3.11 -37.91 -5.01
C ASN A 828 -2.83 -39.38 -4.59
N ASN A 829 -2.15 -40.19 -5.41
CA ASN A 829 -1.89 -41.60 -5.19
C ASN A 829 -0.41 -41.93 -4.86
N THR A 830 0.49 -40.95 -4.84
CA THR A 830 1.89 -41.16 -4.47
C THR A 830 2.20 -40.42 -3.18
N PRO A 831 2.75 -41.08 -2.14
CA PRO A 831 3.15 -40.39 -0.93
C PRO A 831 4.28 -39.42 -1.25
N ASP A 832 4.31 -38.28 -0.56
CA ASP A 832 5.42 -37.34 -0.65
C ASP A 832 6.72 -38.03 -0.20
N THR A 833 7.85 -37.62 -0.76
CA THR A 833 9.18 -38.16 -0.39
C THR A 833 10.16 -37.03 -0.15
N PHE A 834 11.22 -37.30 0.63
CA PHE A 834 12.34 -36.38 0.72
C PHE A 834 12.98 -36.17 -0.65
N SER A 835 13.24 -34.93 -1.02
CA SER A 835 13.95 -34.59 -2.25
C SER A 835 15.41 -35.05 -2.16
N ASP A 836 16.09 -35.22 -3.30
CA ASP A 836 17.51 -35.59 -3.25
C ASP A 836 18.39 -34.51 -2.55
N LEU A 837 17.95 -33.24 -2.54
CA LEU A 837 18.61 -32.20 -1.76
C LEU A 837 18.50 -32.50 -0.27
N ALA A 838 17.32 -32.89 0.21
CA ALA A 838 17.14 -33.32 1.60
C ALA A 838 18.01 -34.54 1.92
N LEU A 839 18.09 -35.52 1.00
CA LEU A 839 18.97 -36.68 1.17
C LEU A 839 20.45 -36.27 1.23
N LEU A 840 20.89 -35.33 0.39
CA LEU A 840 22.26 -34.83 0.39
C LEU A 840 22.61 -34.05 1.67
N ILE A 841 21.69 -33.23 2.19
CA ILE A 841 21.87 -32.52 3.46
C ILE A 841 21.92 -33.51 4.62
N ARG A 842 20.97 -34.45 4.65
CA ARG A 842 20.90 -35.53 5.65
C ARG A 842 22.20 -36.34 5.70
N ASP A 843 22.75 -36.72 4.56
CA ASP A 843 23.99 -37.50 4.48
C ASP A 843 25.24 -36.66 4.82
N SER A 844 25.15 -35.33 4.71
CA SER A 844 26.28 -34.41 4.95
C SER A 844 26.36 -33.94 6.40
N VAL A 845 25.21 -33.53 6.97
CA VAL A 845 25.02 -32.89 8.28
C VAL A 845 23.67 -33.34 8.89
N PRO A 846 23.58 -34.59 9.37
CA PRO A 846 22.33 -35.19 9.84
C PRO A 846 21.72 -34.47 11.06
N GLU A 847 22.54 -33.91 11.94
CA GLU A 847 22.10 -33.19 13.14
C GLU A 847 21.29 -31.93 12.78
N ILE A 848 21.83 -31.09 11.90
CA ILE A 848 21.17 -29.87 11.43
C ILE A 848 19.90 -30.22 10.63
N PHE A 849 19.94 -31.27 9.82
CA PHE A 849 18.76 -31.74 9.08
C PHE A 849 17.60 -32.05 10.03
N VAL A 850 17.88 -32.79 11.11
CA VAL A 850 16.90 -33.14 12.14
C VAL A 850 16.41 -31.91 12.89
N GLU A 851 17.32 -31.02 13.32
CA GLU A 851 17.00 -29.78 14.04
C GLU A 851 16.03 -28.90 13.24
N VAL A 852 16.26 -28.77 11.92
CA VAL A 852 15.39 -28.03 11.01
C VAL A 852 14.00 -28.67 10.94
N LEU A 853 13.90 -30.00 10.83
CA LEU A 853 12.59 -30.68 10.80
C LEU A 853 11.79 -30.45 12.10
N VAL A 854 12.45 -30.53 13.26
CA VAL A 854 11.81 -30.26 14.56
C VAL A 854 11.37 -28.79 14.66
N SER A 855 12.21 -27.86 14.22
CA SER A 855 11.89 -26.43 14.16
C SER A 855 10.67 -26.13 13.26
N LEU A 856 10.56 -26.83 12.13
CA LEU A 856 9.41 -26.70 11.22
C LEU A 856 8.11 -27.27 11.82
N ILE A 857 8.19 -28.32 12.64
CA ILE A 857 7.04 -28.82 13.42
C ILE A 857 6.61 -27.80 14.47
N LYS A 858 7.56 -27.24 15.23
CA LYS A 858 7.31 -26.18 16.23
C LYS A 858 6.70 -24.93 15.59
N GLY A 859 7.14 -24.59 14.39
CA GLY A 859 6.59 -23.51 13.57
C GLY A 859 5.24 -23.80 12.90
N ASN A 860 4.63 -24.97 13.13
CA ASN A 860 3.41 -25.46 12.47
C ASN A 860 3.48 -25.54 10.93
N ALA A 861 4.69 -25.59 10.35
CA ALA A 861 4.87 -25.77 8.91
C ALA A 861 4.62 -27.23 8.48
N PHE A 862 5.03 -28.19 9.31
CA PHE A 862 4.77 -29.62 9.11
C PHE A 862 4.13 -30.27 10.34
N LYS A 863 3.33 -31.33 10.12
CA LYS A 863 2.80 -32.18 11.19
C LYS A 863 3.75 -33.34 11.44
N LEU A 864 3.79 -33.81 12.69
CA LEU A 864 4.59 -34.97 13.10
C LEU A 864 4.28 -36.21 12.26
N GLY A 865 3.00 -36.56 12.09
CA GLY A 865 2.58 -37.70 11.26
C GLY A 865 3.10 -37.63 9.82
N HIS A 866 3.10 -36.45 9.20
CA HIS A 866 3.60 -36.26 7.84
C HIS A 866 5.12 -36.49 7.73
N ILE A 867 5.91 -35.98 8.68
CA ILE A 867 7.37 -36.23 8.70
C ILE A 867 7.68 -37.73 8.87
N LEU A 868 6.92 -38.44 9.69
CA LEU A 868 7.09 -39.89 9.86
C LEU A 868 6.77 -40.65 8.57
N GLU A 869 5.72 -40.26 7.85
CA GLU A 869 5.40 -40.84 6.54
C GLU A 869 6.54 -40.63 5.53
N LEU A 870 7.19 -39.45 5.52
CA LEU A 870 8.35 -39.16 4.67
C LEU A 870 9.54 -40.06 5.02
N PHE A 871 9.82 -40.27 6.31
CA PHE A 871 10.82 -41.23 6.75
C PHE A 871 10.45 -42.65 6.29
N VAL A 872 9.21 -43.11 6.50
CA VAL A 872 8.69 -44.42 6.04
C VAL A 872 8.88 -44.60 4.53
N GLY A 873 8.56 -43.59 3.72
CA GLY A 873 8.77 -43.60 2.27
C GLY A 873 10.25 -43.71 1.89
N SER A 874 11.15 -43.10 2.66
CA SER A 874 12.60 -43.16 2.42
C SER A 874 13.23 -44.53 2.74
N PHE A 875 12.61 -45.33 3.62
CA PHE A 875 13.10 -46.67 3.97
C PHE A 875 12.92 -47.69 2.84
N VAL A 876 12.01 -47.45 1.90
CA VAL A 876 11.75 -48.37 0.78
C VAL A 876 12.96 -48.45 -0.17
N ASN A 877 13.90 -47.50 -0.12
CA ASN A 877 14.95 -47.33 -1.13
C ASN A 877 16.42 -47.34 -0.66
N ARG A 878 16.81 -47.48 0.63
CA ARG A 878 18.24 -47.52 1.07
C ARG A 878 18.49 -47.99 2.51
N ASP A 879 19.73 -48.46 2.77
CA ASP A 879 20.31 -49.14 3.96
C ASP A 879 20.06 -48.53 5.37
N ASN A 880 20.44 -49.30 6.41
CA ASN A 880 20.43 -49.05 7.87
C ASN A 880 20.69 -47.59 8.36
N SER A 881 21.33 -46.74 7.57
CA SER A 881 21.52 -45.30 7.81
C SER A 881 20.23 -44.53 8.10
N ASN A 882 19.10 -44.90 7.47
CA ASN A 882 17.82 -44.22 7.67
C ASN A 882 17.27 -44.41 9.10
N ALA A 883 17.57 -45.56 9.72
CA ALA A 883 17.13 -45.85 11.09
C ALA A 883 17.88 -44.98 12.11
N VAL A 884 19.17 -44.71 11.84
CA VAL A 884 20.02 -43.83 12.66
C VAL A 884 19.46 -42.40 12.67
N VAL A 885 19.14 -41.87 11.49
CA VAL A 885 18.62 -40.50 11.35
C VAL A 885 17.20 -40.40 11.93
N LEU A 886 16.36 -41.43 11.75
CA LEU A 886 15.05 -41.48 12.40
C LEU A 886 15.19 -41.46 13.93
N GLN A 887 16.10 -42.25 14.49
CA GLN A 887 16.33 -42.25 15.93
C GLN A 887 16.81 -40.87 16.41
N LEU A 888 17.75 -40.24 15.70
CA LEU A 888 18.21 -38.89 16.01
C LEU A 888 17.06 -37.87 15.95
N PHE A 889 16.19 -37.96 14.94
CA PHE A 889 14.98 -37.15 14.83
C PHE A 889 14.06 -37.28 16.05
N LEU A 890 13.79 -38.52 16.45
CA LEU A 890 12.94 -38.81 17.60
C LEU A 890 13.57 -38.29 18.91
N GLU A 891 14.88 -38.47 19.09
CA GLU A 891 15.63 -37.94 20.23
C GLU A 891 15.50 -36.42 20.32
N THR A 892 15.85 -35.70 19.25
CA THR A 892 15.77 -34.22 19.21
C THR A 892 14.34 -33.71 19.39
N PHE A 893 13.35 -34.37 18.78
CA PHE A 893 11.94 -34.00 18.93
C PHE A 893 11.47 -34.09 20.38
N PHE A 894 11.79 -35.19 21.08
CA PHE A 894 11.35 -35.37 22.46
C PHE A 894 12.08 -34.46 23.44
N VAL A 895 13.36 -34.15 23.23
CA VAL A 895 14.07 -33.16 24.06
C VAL A 895 13.38 -31.80 24.02
N GLU A 896 13.08 -31.29 22.82
CA GLU A 896 12.35 -30.02 22.64
C GLU A 896 10.90 -30.10 23.14
N PHE A 897 10.21 -31.24 22.96
CA PHE A 897 8.84 -31.44 23.46
C PHE A 897 8.78 -31.39 25.00
N LEU A 898 9.77 -31.95 25.69
CA LEU A 898 9.82 -31.98 27.15
C LEU A 898 9.99 -30.58 27.77
N GLU A 899 10.60 -29.64 27.05
CA GLU A 899 10.72 -28.25 27.50
C GLU A 899 9.38 -27.50 27.47
N ASN A 900 8.45 -27.86 26.58
CA ASN A 900 7.16 -27.19 26.40
C ASN A 900 6.00 -28.17 26.07
N PRO A 901 5.45 -28.89 27.06
CA PRO A 901 4.39 -29.88 26.83
C PRO A 901 3.03 -29.22 26.56
N THR A 902 2.79 -28.79 25.32
CA THR A 902 1.61 -27.97 24.99
C THR A 902 0.45 -28.70 24.29
N GLN A 903 0.59 -29.98 23.87
CA GLN A 903 -0.47 -30.70 23.14
C GLN A 903 -0.58 -32.19 23.50
N GLU A 904 -1.82 -32.67 23.69
CA GLU A 904 -2.15 -34.10 23.79
C GLU A 904 -2.52 -34.62 22.39
N ASP A 905 -1.53 -35.02 21.60
CA ASP A 905 -1.70 -35.59 20.25
C ASP A 905 -1.52 -37.13 20.28
N PRO A 906 -2.48 -37.94 19.77
CA PRO A 906 -2.34 -39.40 19.69
C PRO A 906 -1.09 -39.86 18.93
N ASP A 907 -0.59 -39.07 17.98
CA ASP A 907 0.61 -39.40 17.21
C ASP A 907 1.86 -39.49 18.12
N ILE A 908 1.95 -38.64 19.15
CA ILE A 908 3.09 -38.61 20.11
C ILE A 908 3.26 -39.96 20.81
N LEU A 909 2.14 -40.61 21.15
CA LEU A 909 2.17 -41.92 21.80
C LEU A 909 2.74 -43.00 20.85
N GLN A 910 2.37 -42.96 19.56
CA GLN A 910 2.89 -43.88 18.56
C GLN A 910 4.38 -43.62 18.29
N VAL A 911 4.79 -42.35 18.23
CA VAL A 911 6.19 -41.91 18.07
C VAL A 911 7.05 -42.39 19.24
N LEU A 912 6.56 -42.24 20.47
CA LEU A 912 7.25 -42.71 21.68
C LEU A 912 7.45 -44.23 21.66
N LYS A 913 6.41 -44.99 21.27
CA LYS A 913 6.51 -46.45 21.12
C LYS A 913 7.55 -46.84 20.06
N SER A 914 7.70 -46.05 18.98
CA SER A 914 8.73 -46.27 17.96
C SER A 914 10.14 -46.00 18.47
N LEU A 915 10.34 -44.94 19.26
CA LEU A 915 11.64 -44.65 19.89
C LEU A 915 12.06 -45.76 20.86
N ILE A 916 11.15 -46.24 21.71
CA ILE A 916 11.42 -47.34 22.65
C ILE A 916 11.82 -48.61 21.89
N ARG A 917 11.09 -48.96 20.82
CA ARG A 917 11.46 -50.11 19.98
C ARG A 917 12.83 -49.93 19.32
N SER A 918 13.18 -48.71 18.90
CA SER A 918 14.51 -48.39 18.38
C SER A 918 15.58 -48.68 19.43
N TYR A 919 15.43 -48.19 20.67
CA TYR A 919 16.39 -48.47 21.74
C TYR A 919 16.49 -49.95 22.10
N LEU A 920 15.36 -50.66 22.21
CA LEU A 920 15.38 -52.11 22.47
C LEU A 920 16.10 -52.87 21.36
N SER A 921 15.90 -52.47 20.10
CA SER A 921 16.66 -53.01 18.97
C SER A 921 18.15 -52.70 19.10
N CYS A 922 18.52 -51.47 19.49
CA CYS A 922 19.92 -51.04 19.65
C CYS A 922 20.65 -51.75 20.80
N ILE A 923 19.93 -52.14 21.85
CA ILE A 923 20.50 -52.91 22.98
C ILE A 923 20.90 -54.32 22.52
N SER A 924 20.15 -54.92 21.59
CA SER A 924 20.45 -56.26 21.05
C SER A 924 21.33 -56.25 19.81
N THR A 925 21.27 -55.20 18.99
CA THR A 925 22.12 -54.99 17.82
C THR A 925 22.67 -53.58 17.85
N PRO A 926 23.96 -53.37 18.20
CA PRO A 926 24.49 -52.03 18.40
C PRO A 926 24.55 -51.25 17.10
N ILE A 927 23.88 -50.08 17.10
CA ILE A 927 23.93 -49.11 16.01
C ILE A 927 25.04 -48.11 16.32
N ARG A 928 25.97 -47.92 15.38
CA ARG A 928 27.11 -46.99 15.52
C ARG A 928 26.71 -45.60 15.00
N PHE A 929 26.88 -44.58 15.83
CA PHE A 929 26.78 -43.18 15.40
C PHE A 929 28.15 -42.68 14.94
N GLY A 930 28.18 -41.77 13.95
CA GLY A 930 29.42 -41.20 13.42
C GLY A 930 30.14 -40.29 14.43
N ASP A 931 29.39 -39.47 15.17
CA ASP A 931 29.88 -38.64 16.25
C ASP A 931 29.34 -39.12 17.61
N LYS A 932 30.17 -39.02 18.65
CA LYS A 932 29.92 -39.59 19.98
C LYS A 932 28.83 -38.80 20.71
N ASN A 933 27.57 -39.19 20.55
CA ASN A 933 26.50 -38.67 21.39
C ASN A 933 26.48 -39.44 22.74
N ILE A 934 27.19 -38.88 23.73
CA ILE A 934 27.46 -39.48 25.06
C ILE A 934 26.45 -39.00 26.12
N ASP A 935 25.47 -38.15 25.76
CA ASP A 935 24.52 -37.65 26.75
C ASP A 935 23.51 -38.74 27.15
N SER A 936 23.84 -39.45 28.22
CA SER A 936 23.08 -40.57 28.77
C SER A 936 21.81 -40.14 29.50
N ASP A 937 21.68 -38.85 29.83
CA ASP A 937 20.58 -38.29 30.63
C ASP A 937 19.74 -37.29 29.80
N ILE A 938 19.76 -37.45 28.48
CA ILE A 938 19.10 -36.59 27.47
C ILE A 938 17.60 -36.32 27.73
N PHE A 939 16.86 -37.24 28.38
CA PHE A 939 15.43 -37.06 28.70
C PHE A 939 15.17 -36.70 30.17
N GLY A 940 16.22 -36.44 30.94
CA GLY A 940 16.17 -36.15 32.37
C GLY A 940 17.01 -37.10 33.22
N PRO A 941 17.16 -36.79 34.52
CA PRO A 941 17.98 -37.58 35.43
C PRO A 941 17.41 -38.99 35.60
N ARG A 942 18.31 -39.98 35.65
CA ARG A 942 17.98 -41.36 36.01
C ARG A 942 17.92 -41.51 37.53
N ASP A 943 17.13 -42.46 38.00
CA ASP A 943 17.09 -42.84 39.41
C ASP A 943 18.45 -43.46 39.83
N LEU A 944 18.97 -43.08 41.00
CA LEU A 944 20.28 -43.49 41.50
C LEU A 944 20.38 -45.01 41.72
N TYR A 945 19.27 -45.69 42.05
CA TYR A 945 19.29 -47.14 42.22
C TYR A 945 19.70 -47.91 40.96
N LEU A 946 19.54 -47.32 39.78
CA LEU A 946 19.90 -47.94 38.50
C LEU A 946 21.41 -48.06 38.30
N GLU A 947 22.20 -47.22 38.97
CA GLU A 947 23.67 -47.32 38.93
C GLU A 947 24.18 -48.51 39.74
N MET A 948 23.38 -49.00 40.69
CA MET A 948 23.71 -50.13 41.56
C MET A 948 23.23 -51.47 40.99
N LEU A 949 22.63 -51.48 39.79
CA LEU A 949 22.16 -52.70 39.12
C LEU A 949 23.07 -53.08 37.94
N PRO A 950 23.08 -54.36 37.51
CA PRO A 950 23.82 -54.78 36.32
C PRO A 950 23.32 -54.03 35.06
N PRO A 951 24.23 -53.58 34.17
CA PRO A 951 25.66 -53.96 34.07
C PRO A 951 26.64 -53.08 34.89
N PHE A 952 26.19 -52.10 35.67
CA PHE A 952 27.05 -51.05 36.25
C PHE A 952 27.60 -51.35 37.66
N GLN A 953 26.98 -52.29 38.37
CA GLN A 953 27.21 -52.66 39.77
C GLN A 953 28.66 -53.07 40.16
N TYR A 954 29.53 -53.43 39.20
CA TYR A 954 30.88 -53.97 39.47
C TYR A 954 32.02 -53.08 38.92
N GLY A 955 32.11 -51.83 39.38
CA GLY A 955 33.28 -50.98 39.17
C GLY A 955 33.46 -50.41 37.75
N GLY A 956 32.46 -50.56 36.88
CA GLY A 956 32.38 -49.83 35.62
C GLY A 956 31.76 -48.46 35.84
N SER A 957 32.51 -47.52 36.41
CA SER A 957 32.08 -46.11 36.42
C SER A 957 31.71 -45.67 34.99
N ARG A 958 30.78 -44.71 34.85
CA ARG A 958 30.48 -44.01 33.58
C ARG A 958 31.76 -43.55 32.85
N GLU A 959 32.86 -43.37 33.59
CA GLU A 959 34.19 -42.96 33.12
C GLU A 959 35.01 -44.09 32.47
N THR A 960 34.79 -45.36 32.82
CA THR A 960 35.45 -46.53 32.19
C THR A 960 34.89 -46.90 30.80
N LEU A 961 33.81 -46.24 30.37
CA LEU A 961 33.14 -46.42 29.07
C LEU A 961 33.77 -45.62 27.92
N LEU A 962 34.90 -44.94 28.14
CA LEU A 962 35.49 -44.03 27.14
C LEU A 962 36.26 -44.70 25.99
N ASP A 963 36.46 -46.03 26.01
CA ASP A 963 37.03 -46.79 24.88
C ASP A 963 35.95 -47.05 23.80
N ALA A 964 35.77 -46.03 22.96
CA ALA A 964 34.57 -45.76 22.16
C ALA A 964 34.34 -46.60 20.87
N GLU A 965 34.77 -47.85 20.80
CA GLU A 965 34.57 -48.67 19.59
C GLU A 965 33.99 -50.07 19.83
N SER A 966 33.77 -50.49 21.09
CA SER A 966 33.19 -51.81 21.37
C SER A 966 31.67 -51.82 21.08
N PRO A 967 31.13 -52.92 20.55
CA PRO A 967 29.67 -53.14 20.45
C PRO A 967 28.95 -52.96 21.80
N GLU A 968 29.63 -53.31 22.90
CA GLU A 968 29.13 -53.21 24.27
C GLU A 968 28.89 -51.76 24.70
N PHE A 969 29.75 -50.82 24.32
CA PHE A 969 29.56 -49.39 24.59
C PHE A 969 28.23 -48.88 24.00
N TRP A 970 27.93 -49.23 22.76
CA TRP A 970 26.73 -48.74 22.06
C TRP A 970 25.43 -49.36 22.60
N CYS A 971 25.48 -50.63 23.00
CA CYS A 971 24.39 -51.29 23.73
C CYS A 971 24.14 -50.60 25.08
N GLN A 972 25.19 -50.29 25.83
CA GLN A 972 25.09 -49.61 27.13
C GLN A 972 24.64 -48.15 27.00
N ASN A 973 25.10 -47.40 25.99
CA ASN A 973 24.63 -46.03 25.74
C ASN A 973 23.13 -46.00 25.42
N SER A 974 22.65 -46.95 24.60
CA SER A 974 21.23 -47.08 24.28
C SER A 974 20.39 -47.48 25.50
N LEU A 975 20.92 -48.35 26.37
CA LEU A 975 20.31 -48.71 27.65
C LEU A 975 20.18 -47.49 28.56
N LEU A 976 21.23 -46.67 28.68
CA LEU A 976 21.21 -45.47 29.53
C LEU A 976 20.15 -44.45 29.05
N LYS A 977 20.11 -44.17 27.73
CA LYS A 977 19.10 -43.30 27.13
C LYS A 977 17.67 -43.83 27.32
N LEU A 978 17.46 -45.14 27.17
CA LEU A 978 16.17 -45.78 27.44
C LEU A 978 15.76 -45.65 28.91
N GLN A 979 16.69 -45.86 29.86
CA GLN A 979 16.44 -45.66 31.29
C GLN A 979 16.06 -44.20 31.58
N SER A 980 16.79 -43.22 31.04
CA SER A 980 16.48 -41.79 31.16
C SER A 980 15.06 -41.49 30.63
N LEU A 981 14.68 -42.04 29.47
CA LEU A 981 13.34 -41.89 28.91
C LEU A 981 12.25 -42.49 29.81
N LEU A 982 12.47 -43.69 30.36
CA LEU A 982 11.49 -44.40 31.19
C LEU A 982 11.33 -43.78 32.60
N CYS A 983 12.36 -43.10 33.11
CA CYS A 983 12.34 -42.35 34.36
C CYS A 983 11.68 -40.96 34.21
N CYS A 984 11.54 -40.45 32.98
CA CYS A 984 11.06 -39.10 32.73
C CYS A 984 9.65 -38.84 33.33
N PRO A 985 9.47 -37.86 34.23
CA PRO A 985 8.20 -37.61 34.93
C PRO A 985 7.12 -36.94 34.08
N ILE A 986 7.48 -36.37 32.92
CA ILE A 986 6.54 -35.69 32.02
C ILE A 986 5.74 -36.71 31.17
N LEU A 987 6.32 -37.88 30.88
CA LEU A 987 5.71 -38.90 30.02
C LEU A 987 4.69 -39.82 30.74
N THR A 988 4.27 -39.45 31.96
CA THR A 988 3.76 -40.38 32.98
C THR A 988 2.26 -40.69 32.94
N LYS A 989 1.47 -39.95 32.16
CA LYS A 989 0.00 -40.15 32.07
C LYS A 989 -0.41 -41.51 31.45
N ASN A 990 0.47 -42.18 30.71
CA ASN A 990 0.19 -43.44 29.99
C ASN A 990 1.23 -44.56 30.24
N ARG A 991 1.80 -44.63 31.46
CA ARG A 991 2.88 -45.57 31.86
C ARG A 991 2.70 -47.01 31.44
N SER A 992 1.50 -47.56 31.63
CA SER A 992 1.22 -48.97 31.36
C SER A 992 1.54 -49.38 29.92
N GLN A 993 1.18 -48.57 28.93
CA GLN A 993 1.25 -48.97 27.52
C GLN A 993 2.66 -49.07 26.95
N TYR A 994 3.63 -48.34 27.51
CA TYR A 994 5.02 -48.42 27.06
C TYR A 994 5.88 -49.31 27.97
N TYR A 995 5.53 -49.44 29.25
CA TYR A 995 6.13 -50.46 30.12
C TYR A 995 5.81 -51.86 29.63
N GLU A 996 4.58 -52.12 29.18
CA GLU A 996 4.19 -53.39 28.55
C GLU A 996 5.09 -53.76 27.36
N ILE A 997 5.44 -52.79 26.49
CA ILE A 997 6.31 -53.07 25.33
C ILE A 997 7.70 -53.55 25.76
N VAL A 998 8.26 -52.94 26.82
CA VAL A 998 9.57 -53.33 27.36
C VAL A 998 9.47 -54.70 28.03
N LEU A 999 8.42 -54.93 28.84
CA LEU A 999 8.21 -56.22 29.52
C LEU A 999 7.97 -57.36 28.54
N ASP A 1000 7.16 -57.14 27.49
CA ASP A 1000 6.93 -58.08 26.41
C ASP A 1000 8.24 -58.42 25.69
N TYR A 1001 9.07 -57.42 25.40
CA TYR A 1001 10.38 -57.63 24.79
C TYR A 1001 11.30 -58.48 25.67
N LEU A 1002 11.38 -58.18 26.97
CA LEU A 1002 12.19 -58.94 27.93
C LEU A 1002 11.68 -60.37 28.14
N SER A 1003 10.38 -60.62 27.99
CA SER A 1003 9.82 -61.97 28.04
C SER A 1003 10.30 -62.86 26.89
N ILE A 1004 10.60 -62.24 25.73
CA ILE A 1004 11.11 -62.92 24.53
C ILE A 1004 12.65 -63.01 24.59
N TYR A 1005 13.31 -61.97 25.10
CA TYR A 1005 14.77 -61.86 25.19
C TYR A 1005 15.22 -61.63 26.65
N PRO A 1006 15.31 -62.70 27.48
CA PRO A 1006 15.64 -62.56 28.90
C PRO A 1006 17.11 -62.18 29.15
N ASP A 1007 18.01 -62.49 28.21
CA ASP A 1007 19.46 -62.25 28.32
C ASP A 1007 19.89 -60.85 27.84
N THR A 1008 18.95 -59.93 27.64
CA THR A 1008 19.24 -58.55 27.20
C THR A 1008 20.07 -57.80 28.24
N VAL A 1009 21.05 -57.01 27.78
CA VAL A 1009 21.88 -56.16 28.65
C VAL A 1009 20.99 -55.17 29.41
N GLY A 1010 21.06 -55.19 30.75
CA GLY A 1010 20.19 -54.36 31.60
C GLY A 1010 18.76 -54.89 31.77
N ALA A 1011 18.47 -56.16 31.46
CA ALA A 1011 17.15 -56.75 31.60
C ALA A 1011 16.54 -56.56 33.01
N ILE A 1012 17.35 -56.73 34.06
CA ILE A 1012 16.92 -56.57 35.46
C ILE A 1012 16.53 -55.11 35.74
N SER A 1013 17.36 -54.16 35.34
CA SER A 1013 17.08 -52.73 35.56
C SER A 1013 15.85 -52.25 34.78
N LEU A 1014 15.68 -52.68 33.53
CA LEU A 1014 14.48 -52.38 32.73
C LEU A 1014 13.21 -53.03 33.30
N LYS A 1015 13.30 -54.29 33.77
CA LYS A 1015 12.18 -55.00 34.40
C LYS A 1015 11.73 -54.28 35.67
N ILE A 1016 12.67 -53.82 36.51
CA ILE A 1016 12.37 -53.09 37.74
C ILE A 1016 11.69 -51.75 37.42
N ILE A 1017 12.22 -50.95 36.49
CA ILE A 1017 11.62 -49.66 36.10
C ILE A 1017 10.18 -49.86 35.59
N CYS A 1018 9.94 -50.87 34.77
CA CYS A 1018 8.64 -51.09 34.12
C CYS A 1018 7.62 -51.87 34.97
N SER A 1019 8.00 -52.41 36.13
CA SER A 1019 7.10 -53.16 37.01
C SER A 1019 6.45 -52.28 38.08
N ASP A 1020 5.29 -52.71 38.58
CA ASP A 1020 4.66 -52.13 39.76
C ASP A 1020 5.53 -52.34 41.02
N ASN A 1021 5.40 -51.43 41.99
CA ASN A 1021 6.20 -51.44 43.22
C ASN A 1021 6.26 -52.81 43.92
N PRO A 1022 5.16 -53.57 44.11
CA PRO A 1022 5.22 -54.88 44.77
C PRO A 1022 6.07 -55.91 44.00
N ILE A 1023 5.94 -55.93 42.66
CA ILE A 1023 6.68 -56.85 41.79
C ILE A 1023 8.16 -56.47 41.75
N ALA A 1024 8.45 -55.17 41.70
CA ALA A 1024 9.82 -54.66 41.74
C ALA A 1024 10.50 -54.95 43.09
N ILE A 1025 9.78 -54.77 44.20
CA ILE A 1025 10.25 -55.08 45.56
C ILE A 1025 10.60 -56.56 45.68
N GLN A 1026 9.71 -57.45 45.22
CA GLN A 1026 9.96 -58.89 45.25
C GLN A 1026 11.14 -59.29 44.37
N ALA A 1027 11.21 -58.77 43.14
CA ALA A 1027 12.32 -59.07 42.24
C ALA A 1027 13.67 -58.59 42.80
N LEU A 1028 13.70 -57.42 43.45
CA LEU A 1028 14.88 -56.89 44.11
C LEU A 1028 15.25 -57.66 45.39
N SER A 1029 14.27 -58.10 46.20
CA SER A 1029 14.57 -58.88 47.42
C SER A 1029 15.17 -60.25 47.09
N GLU A 1030 14.74 -60.86 45.99
CA GLU A 1030 15.24 -62.17 45.55
C GLU A 1030 16.65 -62.10 44.91
N SER A 1031 16.99 -60.98 44.23
CA SER A 1031 18.20 -60.92 43.38
C SER A 1031 19.26 -59.89 43.80
N HIS A 1032 18.85 -58.75 44.35
CA HIS A 1032 19.69 -57.57 44.62
C HIS A 1032 19.22 -56.79 45.88
N PRO A 1033 19.23 -57.40 47.08
CA PRO A 1033 18.73 -56.80 48.31
C PRO A 1033 19.48 -55.52 48.75
N GLU A 1034 20.72 -55.34 48.30
CA GLU A 1034 21.57 -54.16 48.51
C GLU A 1034 21.01 -52.89 47.86
N VAL A 1035 20.15 -53.02 46.85
CA VAL A 1035 19.60 -51.88 46.09
C VAL A 1035 18.28 -51.38 46.69
N LEU A 1036 17.61 -52.21 47.50
CA LEU A 1036 16.25 -51.99 48.00
C LEU A 1036 16.05 -50.62 48.66
N LEU A 1037 16.95 -50.22 49.57
CA LEU A 1037 16.81 -48.95 50.28
C LEU A 1037 16.80 -47.74 49.33
N THR A 1038 17.73 -47.72 48.39
CA THR A 1038 17.88 -46.61 47.43
C THR A 1038 16.71 -46.58 46.46
N PHE A 1039 16.28 -47.76 45.97
CA PHE A 1039 15.06 -47.88 45.14
C PHE A 1039 13.83 -47.33 45.86
N CYS A 1040 13.63 -47.72 47.12
CA CYS A 1040 12.45 -47.32 47.89
C CYS A 1040 12.44 -45.82 48.20
N LYS A 1041 13.62 -45.20 48.46
CA LYS A 1041 13.75 -43.75 48.67
C LYS A 1041 13.27 -42.91 47.47
N GLU A 1042 13.51 -43.40 46.26
CA GLU A 1042 13.21 -42.65 45.03
C GLU A 1042 11.80 -42.94 44.50
N ARG A 1043 11.30 -44.19 44.66
CA ARG A 1043 10.07 -44.63 44.00
C ARG A 1043 8.85 -44.79 44.90
N ILE A 1044 9.02 -45.06 46.20
CA ILE A 1044 7.89 -45.32 47.10
C ILE A 1044 7.38 -44.02 47.74
N THR A 1045 6.15 -43.65 47.41
CA THR A 1045 5.42 -42.53 48.02
C THR A 1045 4.23 -42.96 48.87
N GLU A 1046 3.74 -44.20 48.70
CA GLU A 1046 2.55 -44.72 49.38
C GLU A 1046 2.88 -45.60 50.59
N GLU A 1047 2.07 -45.49 51.63
CA GLU A 1047 2.21 -46.23 52.90
C GLU A 1047 2.14 -47.76 52.71
N LYS A 1048 1.25 -48.21 51.81
CA LYS A 1048 0.99 -49.64 51.55
C LYS A 1048 2.21 -50.38 51.00
N ASP A 1049 3.06 -49.70 50.22
CA ASP A 1049 4.21 -50.29 49.54
C ASP A 1049 5.39 -50.42 50.51
N TRP A 1050 5.56 -49.46 51.43
CA TRP A 1050 6.52 -49.56 52.53
C TRP A 1050 6.18 -50.72 53.47
N ARG A 1051 4.88 -50.93 53.73
CA ARG A 1051 4.41 -52.05 54.53
C ARG A 1051 4.68 -53.37 53.83
N PHE A 1052 4.35 -53.46 52.54
CA PHE A 1052 4.61 -54.65 51.73
C PHE A 1052 6.10 -55.02 51.72
N LEU A 1053 6.99 -54.05 51.56
CA LEU A 1053 8.45 -54.25 51.63
C LEU A 1053 8.91 -54.92 52.93
N LEU A 1054 8.43 -54.43 54.07
CA LEU A 1054 8.79 -54.99 55.38
C LEU A 1054 8.20 -56.38 55.58
N GLU A 1055 6.97 -56.62 55.11
CA GLU A 1055 6.34 -57.94 55.14
C GLU A 1055 7.12 -58.95 54.28
N THR A 1056 7.51 -58.58 53.06
CA THR A 1056 8.29 -59.44 52.15
C THR A 1056 9.68 -59.77 52.71
N LEU A 1057 10.42 -58.78 53.23
CA LEU A 1057 11.73 -59.03 53.83
C LEU A 1057 11.63 -59.88 55.10
N GLN A 1058 10.58 -59.69 55.91
CA GLN A 1058 10.33 -60.50 57.09
C GLN A 1058 9.99 -61.94 56.71
N GLU A 1059 9.20 -62.14 55.66
CA GLU A 1059 8.89 -63.45 55.13
C GLU A 1059 10.19 -64.19 54.76
N HIS A 1060 11.06 -63.59 53.93
CA HIS A 1060 12.36 -64.16 53.54
C HIS A 1060 13.27 -64.49 54.74
N LEU A 1061 13.36 -63.60 55.74
CA LEU A 1061 14.12 -63.85 56.98
C LEU A 1061 13.56 -65.01 57.81
N SER A 1062 12.25 -65.25 57.74
CA SER A 1062 11.59 -66.30 58.53
C SER A 1062 11.57 -67.66 57.84
N THR A 1063 11.49 -67.69 56.51
CA THR A 1063 11.33 -68.91 55.71
C THR A 1063 12.67 -69.48 55.23
N GLU A 1064 13.69 -68.64 55.00
CA GLU A 1064 14.95 -69.06 54.38
C GLU A 1064 16.21 -68.66 55.20
N PRO A 1065 16.42 -69.25 56.40
CA PRO A 1065 17.51 -68.86 57.30
C PRO A 1065 18.93 -69.18 56.80
N ASN A 1066 19.08 -69.99 55.74
CA ASN A 1066 20.36 -70.38 55.16
C ASN A 1066 20.59 -69.79 53.75
N HIS A 1067 19.79 -68.81 53.33
CA HIS A 1067 19.93 -68.19 52.01
C HIS A 1067 21.23 -67.35 51.93
N PRO A 1068 21.94 -67.30 50.79
CA PRO A 1068 23.15 -66.49 50.63
C PRO A 1068 22.98 -65.01 51.00
N TYR A 1069 21.78 -64.49 50.76
CA TYR A 1069 21.42 -63.09 51.02
C TYR A 1069 20.82 -62.83 52.41
N HIS A 1070 20.82 -63.82 53.31
CA HIS A 1070 20.16 -63.67 54.62
C HIS A 1070 20.76 -62.55 55.49
N GLU A 1071 22.10 -62.37 55.47
CA GLU A 1071 22.74 -61.25 56.19
C GLU A 1071 22.42 -59.90 55.55
N GLU A 1072 22.32 -59.86 54.22
CA GLU A 1072 22.00 -58.65 53.46
C GLU A 1072 20.54 -58.23 53.66
N TRP A 1073 19.59 -59.18 53.68
CA TRP A 1073 18.19 -58.92 54.05
C TRP A 1073 18.08 -58.33 55.45
N TYR A 1074 18.83 -58.86 56.41
CA TYR A 1074 18.84 -58.34 57.77
C TYR A 1074 19.41 -56.92 57.82
N SER A 1075 20.50 -56.64 57.09
CA SER A 1075 21.07 -55.30 56.96
C SER A 1075 20.09 -54.32 56.32
N SER A 1076 19.45 -54.71 55.21
CA SER A 1076 18.46 -53.89 54.51
C SER A 1076 17.26 -53.57 55.41
N VAL A 1077 16.76 -54.52 56.21
CA VAL A 1077 15.69 -54.25 57.20
C VAL A 1077 16.12 -53.20 58.21
N GLN A 1078 17.35 -53.27 58.75
CA GLN A 1078 17.86 -52.27 59.68
C GLN A 1078 17.99 -50.89 59.05
N GLU A 1079 18.52 -50.81 57.83
CA GLU A 1079 18.70 -49.55 57.12
C GLU A 1079 17.37 -48.91 56.73
N ILE A 1080 16.40 -49.71 56.27
CA ILE A 1080 15.04 -49.26 55.95
C ILE A 1080 14.34 -48.74 57.21
N LEU A 1081 14.37 -49.47 58.32
CA LEU A 1081 13.75 -49.04 59.57
C LEU A 1081 14.41 -47.78 60.14
N ASN A 1082 15.74 -47.66 60.03
CA ASN A 1082 16.44 -46.45 60.42
C ASN A 1082 16.04 -45.25 59.56
N TYR A 1083 15.94 -45.43 58.24
CA TYR A 1083 15.48 -44.38 57.33
C TYR A 1083 14.05 -43.95 57.65
N LEU A 1084 13.11 -44.89 57.74
CA LEU A 1084 11.70 -44.62 58.01
C LEU A 1084 11.49 -43.95 59.38
N ALA A 1085 12.24 -44.36 60.40
CA ALA A 1085 12.18 -43.75 61.73
C ALA A 1085 12.68 -42.29 61.74
N GLN A 1086 13.56 -41.91 60.80
CA GLN A 1086 14.09 -40.56 60.67
C GLN A 1086 13.23 -39.64 59.81
N THR A 1087 12.54 -40.19 58.80
CA THR A 1087 11.84 -39.39 57.79
C THR A 1087 10.33 -39.27 58.03
N LEU A 1088 9.69 -40.29 58.60
CA LEU A 1088 8.24 -40.32 58.78
C LEU A 1088 7.80 -39.79 60.14
N SER A 1089 6.56 -39.31 60.20
CA SER A 1089 5.90 -39.01 61.47
C SER A 1089 5.59 -40.28 62.25
N LEU A 1090 5.54 -40.20 63.58
CA LEU A 1090 5.31 -41.36 64.44
C LEU A 1090 4.02 -42.12 64.08
N ASP A 1091 2.95 -41.40 63.74
CA ASP A 1091 1.67 -42.02 63.40
C ASP A 1091 1.76 -42.83 62.10
N LEU A 1092 2.45 -42.30 61.08
CA LEU A 1092 2.65 -42.96 59.79
C LEU A 1092 3.67 -44.11 59.88
N PHE A 1093 4.71 -43.95 60.71
CA PHE A 1093 5.70 -44.99 60.97
C PHE A 1093 5.04 -46.21 61.65
N MET A 1094 4.15 -45.97 62.61
CA MET A 1094 3.44 -47.03 63.32
C MET A 1094 2.43 -47.78 62.45
N SER A 1095 1.86 -47.14 61.43
CA SER A 1095 0.88 -47.75 60.53
C SER A 1095 1.52 -48.62 59.42
N ILE A 1096 2.76 -48.31 59.03
CA ILE A 1096 3.59 -49.08 58.10
C ILE A 1096 4.12 -50.37 58.74
N LEU A 1097 4.46 -50.36 60.03
CA LEU A 1097 5.01 -51.53 60.71
C LEU A 1097 4.02 -52.71 60.68
N PRO A 1098 4.43 -53.92 60.24
CA PRO A 1098 3.60 -55.12 60.30
C PRO A 1098 3.12 -55.38 61.73
N SER A 1099 1.89 -55.87 61.88
CA SER A 1099 1.29 -56.21 63.19
C SER A 1099 2.20 -57.08 64.11
N PRO A 1100 2.98 -58.07 63.64
CA PRO A 1100 3.91 -58.80 64.49
C PRO A 1100 5.13 -57.97 64.97
N MET A 1101 5.44 -56.84 64.32
CA MET A 1101 6.60 -55.99 64.64
C MET A 1101 6.31 -54.94 65.71
N GLN A 1102 5.06 -54.55 65.94
CA GLN A 1102 4.71 -53.52 66.94
C GLN A 1102 5.02 -53.93 68.39
N GLY A 1103 5.14 -55.24 68.65
CA GLY A 1103 5.40 -55.81 69.98
C GLY A 1103 6.80 -56.41 70.19
N ASN A 1104 7.67 -56.41 69.18
CA ASN A 1104 8.99 -57.03 69.30
C ASN A 1104 10.00 -56.07 69.96
N GLU A 1105 10.83 -56.56 70.89
CA GLU A 1105 11.80 -55.75 71.64
C GLU A 1105 12.85 -55.10 70.72
N ASP A 1106 13.21 -55.78 69.63
CA ASP A 1106 14.20 -55.31 68.66
C ASP A 1106 13.78 -54.03 67.91
N TYR A 1107 12.47 -53.76 67.81
CA TYR A 1107 11.94 -52.58 67.09
C TYR A 1107 11.60 -51.38 68.00
N GLN A 1108 11.55 -51.59 69.32
CA GLN A 1108 11.31 -50.51 70.30
C GLN A 1108 12.36 -49.40 70.20
N GLY A 1109 13.61 -49.74 69.83
CA GLY A 1109 14.67 -48.77 69.60
C GLY A 1109 14.34 -47.76 68.51
N TYR A 1110 13.79 -48.21 67.38
CA TYR A 1110 13.41 -47.36 66.25
C TYR A 1110 12.16 -46.52 66.55
N ILE A 1111 11.18 -47.07 67.28
CA ILE A 1111 9.99 -46.33 67.72
C ILE A 1111 10.39 -45.18 68.67
N GLN A 1112 11.29 -45.45 69.61
CA GLN A 1112 11.82 -44.41 70.51
C GLN A 1112 12.64 -43.37 69.74
N MET A 1113 13.39 -43.78 68.72
CA MET A 1113 14.13 -42.87 67.85
C MET A 1113 13.19 -41.94 67.08
N CYS A 1114 12.15 -42.48 66.42
CA CYS A 1114 11.14 -41.68 65.73
C CYS A 1114 10.42 -40.70 66.68
N ARG A 1115 10.04 -41.16 67.88
CA ARG A 1115 9.43 -40.31 68.91
C ARG A 1115 10.35 -39.16 69.34
N LYS A 1116 11.66 -39.42 69.53
CA LYS A 1116 12.64 -38.37 69.86
C LYS A 1116 12.81 -37.37 68.72
N ILE A 1117 12.83 -37.84 67.47
CA ILE A 1117 12.95 -36.97 66.28
C ILE A 1117 11.70 -36.11 66.12
N GLN A 1118 10.49 -36.66 66.30
CA GLN A 1118 9.24 -35.90 66.27
C GLN A 1118 9.20 -34.84 67.38
N GLN A 1119 9.62 -35.17 68.61
CA GLN A 1119 9.75 -34.19 69.69
C GLN A 1119 10.76 -33.09 69.35
N ALA A 1120 11.89 -33.43 68.73
CA ALA A 1120 12.89 -32.47 68.29
C ALA A 1120 12.36 -31.55 67.16
N GLN A 1121 11.61 -32.09 66.20
CA GLN A 1121 10.97 -31.31 65.14
C GLN A 1121 9.86 -30.40 65.68
N GLN A 1122 9.05 -30.88 66.64
CA GLN A 1122 8.05 -30.06 67.34
C GLN A 1122 8.73 -28.93 68.15
N LEU A 1123 9.83 -29.22 68.84
CA LEU A 1123 10.63 -28.20 69.52
C LEU A 1123 11.20 -27.18 68.54
N LYS A 1124 11.75 -27.64 67.40
CA LYS A 1124 12.27 -26.76 66.34
C LYS A 1124 11.16 -25.87 65.77
N GLY A 1125 9.97 -26.42 65.54
CA GLY A 1125 8.79 -25.67 65.10
C GLY A 1125 8.33 -24.66 66.15
N LEU A 1126 8.29 -25.04 67.43
CA LEU A 1126 8.00 -24.13 68.54
C LEU A 1126 9.03 -23.01 68.65
N ILE A 1127 10.34 -23.31 68.53
CA ILE A 1127 11.42 -22.32 68.53
C ILE A 1127 11.32 -21.39 67.32
N SER A 1128 11.02 -21.92 66.14
CA SER A 1128 10.84 -21.12 64.92
C SER A 1128 9.61 -20.20 65.03
N ASN A 1129 8.49 -20.70 65.55
CA ASN A 1129 7.26 -19.93 65.73
C ASN A 1129 7.38 -18.89 66.86
N THR A 1130 8.02 -19.25 67.99
CA THR A 1130 8.29 -18.29 69.07
C THR A 1130 9.34 -17.26 68.66
N GLY A 1131 10.34 -17.63 67.86
CA GLY A 1131 11.29 -16.72 67.24
C GLY A 1131 10.63 -15.74 66.27
N GLN A 1132 9.69 -16.22 65.43
CA GLN A 1132 8.87 -15.37 64.56
C GLN A 1132 7.93 -14.45 65.37
N GLN A 1133 7.36 -14.93 66.48
CA GLN A 1133 6.54 -14.12 67.39
C GLN A 1133 7.36 -13.07 68.16
N LEU A 1134 8.59 -13.38 68.56
CA LEU A 1134 9.54 -12.43 69.16
C LEU A 1134 9.99 -11.35 68.17
N LEU A 1135 10.27 -11.76 66.93
CA LEU A 1135 10.57 -10.84 65.82
C LEU A 1135 9.40 -9.90 65.53
N SER A 1136 8.15 -10.37 65.64
CA SER A 1136 6.97 -9.52 65.45
C SER A 1136 6.65 -8.62 66.65
N THR A 1137 7.05 -8.98 67.88
CA THR A 1137 6.90 -8.11 69.07
C THR A 1137 8.01 -7.08 69.22
N LEU A 1138 9.21 -7.33 68.70
CA LEU A 1138 10.31 -6.35 68.63
C LEU A 1138 10.15 -5.31 67.51
N ALA A 1139 9.15 -5.49 66.63
CA ALA A 1139 8.84 -4.59 65.51
C ALA A 1139 7.76 -3.53 65.84
N LEU A 1140 7.41 -3.35 67.12
CA LEU A 1140 6.65 -2.22 67.68
C LEU A 1140 7.57 -1.42 68.62
#